data_AF-A0A2N8ZF84-F1
#
_entry.id   AF-A0A2N8ZF84-F1
#
_cell.length_a   1.000
_cell.length_b   1.000
_cell.length_c   1.000
_cell.angle_alpha   90.00
_cell.angle_beta   90.00
_cell.angle_gamma   90.00
#
_symmetry.space_group_name_H-M   'P 1'
#
loop_
_entity.id
_entity.type
_entity.pdbx_description
1 polymer ?
#
loop_
_entity_poly.entity_id
_entity_poly.type
_entity_poly.pdbx_seq_one_letter_code
_entity_poly.pdbx_strand_id
1 'polypeptide(L)'
;MRNFISDCESNLDMLWDIELTNKIGRQSKNSGLDIEQHFEQFGLISVGYLANKFNCKYHYCKTPRMLDLRKHLNQLLLKHKVSLPYGSIKGSSQTVGSDMNHRRMFIKWKNSLTNEEKLELPMFGKVIDKTAFSHLIPIERRLQGGGPLLAAEFRRFSNEIIELKGIDYKTQKELKEIRKQKAVGKEESRRSAFRKLRHHRLVSTKDFSSQKGRYEDARHAFAVASLKATSESGCANYYIGYTYYCDFLELKNISPDSSYKDCFEPWSLRDFKGYLGEKIAKSGLSTSSATTILSTVRVTLDRLKTIRDFDFNYLPADGFEIVRRSLAYKPYSLSERQQIHEMLELEIALVKGRLRPYKKLDRNNSNLDDPKNQARVIFEDYCHCLPPYWDREKRIRGNTKGQRKLCSFVASRRLSLPQLLKEWGCLTRNVTVREVGVYVLKIAQVLGMNLTPILDLELDDYQEHHSLTNKPCLTYWKERSTGEKMIHLDLFHADIQWLTVSQKKFVETVFDEVTQLTSEARKIASDEISNRLFITLQYIPKTLAEYDMSKLYSELVEKYQLKNDDGKALLLTTTRFRPTLVSELIEAGIGIREIQYLLGHSSIYTTMRYLEQLDFDRSIKEKARKTIEGIYSTAVYKGKSSSINKNQRRYDASQIIMKTPLGGCKNIFDPPDFIKESSLYIKGKPCSQYNKCISCESLMLTEKHLPELFAMQRDYLSSLESSEVINTPYHVVVLENISLLESILNPETSEFEEDILVQAKEDSLFIETTILDVWSG
;
A
#
# COMPACT_ATOMS: atom_id res chain seq x y z
N MET A 1 7.18 -72.32 3.61
CA MET A 1 6.06 -71.36 3.64
C MET A 1 4.86 -71.82 4.46
N ARG A 2 4.30 -73.03 4.29
CA ARG A 2 3.20 -73.52 5.17
C ARG A 2 3.56 -73.50 6.65
N ASN A 3 4.69 -74.11 7.03
CA ASN A 3 5.17 -74.08 8.41
C ASN A 3 5.39 -72.63 8.88
N PHE A 4 6.04 -71.80 8.09
CA PHE A 4 6.22 -70.37 8.40
C PHE A 4 4.90 -69.60 8.61
N ILE A 5 3.83 -69.92 7.87
CA ILE A 5 2.51 -69.33 8.10
C ILE A 5 1.94 -69.82 9.43
N SER A 6 2.04 -71.11 9.72
CA SER A 6 1.65 -71.68 11.03
C SER A 6 2.43 -71.05 12.18
N ASP A 7 3.74 -70.80 12.00
CA ASP A 7 4.59 -70.14 12.97
C ASP A 7 4.15 -68.68 13.17
N CYS A 8 3.79 -67.96 12.10
CA CYS A 8 3.23 -66.61 12.20
C CYS A 8 1.85 -66.57 12.87
N GLU A 9 1.06 -67.64 12.73
CA GLU A 9 -0.23 -67.77 13.43
C GLU A 9 -0.05 -68.04 14.92
N SER A 10 1.00 -68.78 15.30
CA SER A 10 1.36 -69.03 16.71
C SER A 10 2.15 -67.89 17.36
N ASN A 11 2.93 -67.15 16.58
CA ASN A 11 3.72 -66.00 17.02
C ASN A 11 3.51 -64.80 16.09
N LEU A 12 2.61 -63.91 16.51
CA LEU A 12 2.21 -62.74 15.73
C LEU A 12 3.35 -61.74 15.51
N ASP A 13 4.38 -61.72 16.35
CA ASP A 13 5.52 -60.80 16.18
C ASP A 13 6.32 -61.10 14.91
N MET A 14 6.31 -62.36 14.47
CA MET A 14 6.97 -62.79 13.22
C MET A 14 6.38 -62.11 11.99
N LEU A 15 5.11 -61.65 12.05
CA LEU A 15 4.49 -60.91 10.95
C LEU A 15 5.18 -59.56 10.70
N TRP A 16 5.67 -58.91 11.75
CA TRP A 16 6.35 -57.62 11.65
C TRP A 16 7.75 -57.72 11.03
N ASP A 17 8.32 -58.92 10.92
CA ASP A 17 9.59 -59.19 10.24
C ASP A 17 9.45 -59.40 8.72
N ILE A 18 8.22 -59.50 8.22
CA ILE A 18 7.96 -59.71 6.79
C ILE A 18 8.17 -58.41 6.02
N GLU A 19 9.22 -58.36 5.20
CA GLU A 19 9.55 -57.18 4.40
C GLU A 19 8.55 -56.94 3.26
N LEU A 20 8.16 -55.68 3.09
CA LEU A 20 7.28 -55.25 2.00
C LEU A 20 8.07 -54.64 0.85
N THR A 21 7.56 -54.75 -0.37
CA THR A 21 8.26 -54.31 -1.58
C THR A 21 8.42 -52.78 -1.64
N ASN A 22 9.65 -52.32 -1.84
CA ASN A 22 9.96 -50.89 -2.01
C ASN A 22 9.72 -50.37 -3.44
N LYS A 23 9.46 -51.26 -4.41
CA LYS A 23 9.27 -50.91 -5.83
C LYS A 23 7.91 -51.40 -6.32
N ILE A 24 7.04 -50.47 -6.70
CA ILE A 24 5.81 -50.75 -7.44
C ILE A 24 6.04 -50.21 -8.84
N GLY A 25 6.57 -51.03 -9.74
CA GLY A 25 6.64 -50.70 -11.17
C GLY A 25 7.96 -51.04 -11.87
N ARG A 26 7.97 -52.20 -12.54
CA ARG A 26 8.56 -52.46 -13.88
C ARG A 26 8.30 -53.89 -14.37
N GLN A 27 7.98 -54.85 -13.49
CA GLN A 27 7.79 -56.26 -13.89
C GLN A 27 6.39 -56.64 -14.42
N SER A 28 5.32 -55.86 -14.21
CA SER A 28 3.95 -56.27 -14.59
C SER A 28 3.46 -55.80 -15.95
N LYS A 29 4.25 -55.04 -16.72
CA LYS A 29 3.88 -54.71 -18.12
C LYS A 29 3.83 -55.95 -19.04
N ASN A 30 4.35 -57.09 -18.59
CA ASN A 30 4.42 -58.34 -19.36
C ASN A 30 3.45 -59.43 -18.91
N SER A 31 2.53 -59.14 -17.98
CA SER A 31 1.46 -60.08 -17.59
C SER A 31 0.17 -59.29 -17.51
N GLY A 32 -0.80 -59.56 -18.39
CA GLY A 32 -2.07 -58.84 -18.52
C GLY A 32 -3.03 -58.94 -17.32
N LEU A 33 -2.51 -59.04 -16.10
CA LEU A 33 -3.23 -58.98 -14.83
C LEU A 33 -3.27 -57.53 -14.35
N ASP A 34 -4.46 -57.08 -13.98
CA ASP A 34 -4.69 -55.81 -13.31
C ASP A 34 -3.79 -55.70 -12.06
N ILE A 35 -2.97 -54.66 -12.01
CA ILE A 35 -1.99 -54.41 -10.94
C ILE A 35 -2.71 -54.26 -9.60
N GLU A 36 -3.90 -53.66 -9.62
CA GLU A 36 -4.71 -53.48 -8.44
C GLU A 36 -5.20 -54.83 -7.89
N GLN A 37 -5.80 -55.66 -8.73
CA GLN A 37 -6.22 -57.02 -8.35
C GLN A 37 -5.05 -57.86 -7.85
N HIS A 38 -3.86 -57.72 -8.45
CA HIS A 38 -2.67 -58.45 -8.02
C HIS A 38 -2.25 -58.10 -6.59
N PHE A 39 -2.10 -56.82 -6.27
CA PHE A 39 -1.69 -56.40 -4.94
C PHE A 39 -2.79 -56.55 -3.89
N GLU A 40 -4.05 -56.49 -4.30
CA GLU A 40 -5.19 -56.77 -3.41
C GLU A 40 -5.20 -58.26 -3.00
N GLN A 41 -4.94 -59.17 -3.94
CA GLN A 41 -4.94 -60.61 -3.67
C GLN A 41 -3.66 -61.08 -2.94
N PHE A 42 -2.48 -60.64 -3.38
CA PHE A 42 -1.19 -61.19 -2.93
C PHE A 42 -0.39 -60.26 -2.01
N GLY A 43 -0.88 -59.04 -1.77
CA GLY A 43 -0.26 -58.09 -0.87
C GLY A 43 1.07 -57.52 -1.34
N LEU A 44 1.60 -56.59 -0.54
CA LEU A 44 2.88 -55.92 -0.78
C LEU A 44 4.10 -56.75 -0.34
N ILE A 45 3.95 -58.04 -0.05
CA ILE A 45 5.04 -58.92 0.42
C ILE A 45 6.20 -58.94 -0.60
N SER A 46 7.42 -58.67 -0.14
CA SER A 46 8.61 -58.70 -1.00
C SER A 46 8.92 -60.12 -1.46
N VAL A 47 8.96 -60.33 -2.78
CA VAL A 47 9.37 -61.63 -3.36
C VAL A 47 10.85 -61.91 -3.03
N GLY A 48 11.68 -60.88 -2.93
CA GLY A 48 13.07 -61.03 -2.53
C GLY A 48 13.24 -61.51 -1.10
N TYR A 49 12.38 -61.02 -0.20
CA TYR A 49 12.32 -61.51 1.18
C TYR A 49 11.93 -62.99 1.23
N LEU A 50 10.87 -63.40 0.52
CA LEU A 50 10.44 -64.80 0.49
C LEU A 50 11.51 -65.72 -0.11
N ALA A 51 12.15 -65.29 -1.20
CA ALA A 51 13.24 -66.02 -1.84
C ALA A 51 14.41 -66.25 -0.86
N ASN A 52 14.83 -65.20 -0.15
CA ASN A 52 15.89 -65.28 0.85
C ASN A 52 15.48 -66.12 2.06
N LYS A 53 14.27 -65.91 2.61
CA LYS A 53 13.76 -66.62 3.80
C LYS A 53 13.65 -68.13 3.59
N PHE A 54 13.33 -68.56 2.37
CA PHE A 54 13.21 -69.99 2.02
C PHE A 54 14.39 -70.51 1.21
N ASN A 55 15.47 -69.74 1.08
CA ASN A 55 16.67 -70.09 0.31
C ASN A 55 16.36 -70.66 -1.09
N CYS A 56 15.53 -69.94 -1.86
CA CYS A 56 15.04 -70.41 -3.16
C CYS A 56 15.12 -69.32 -4.25
N LYS A 57 15.10 -69.73 -5.53
CA LYS A 57 15.12 -68.79 -6.66
C LYS A 57 13.80 -67.99 -6.77
N TYR A 58 13.90 -66.72 -7.18
CA TYR A 58 12.77 -65.78 -7.33
C TYR A 58 11.54 -66.31 -8.09
N HIS A 59 11.72 -67.13 -9.13
CA HIS A 59 10.61 -67.63 -9.92
C HIS A 59 9.78 -68.71 -9.20
N TYR A 60 10.36 -69.45 -8.25
CA TYR A 60 9.62 -70.44 -7.45
C TYR A 60 8.57 -69.78 -6.57
N CYS A 61 8.83 -68.56 -6.09
CA CYS A 61 7.86 -67.74 -5.34
C CYS A 61 6.67 -67.26 -6.18
N LYS A 62 6.67 -67.49 -7.50
CA LYS A 62 5.60 -67.13 -8.44
C LYS A 62 4.78 -68.35 -8.91
N THR A 63 5.08 -69.56 -8.42
CA THR A 63 4.29 -70.76 -8.73
C THR A 63 2.88 -70.68 -8.13
N PRO A 64 1.85 -71.30 -8.74
CA PRO A 64 0.47 -71.22 -8.24
C PRO A 64 0.33 -71.59 -6.76
N ARG A 65 0.96 -72.70 -6.34
CA ARG A 65 0.97 -73.16 -4.95
C ARG A 65 1.60 -72.15 -3.97
N MET A 66 2.63 -71.41 -4.41
CA MET A 66 3.26 -70.38 -3.59
C MET A 66 2.45 -69.08 -3.55
N LEU A 67 1.73 -68.76 -4.63
CA LEU A 67 0.81 -67.63 -4.68
C LEU A 67 -0.40 -67.82 -3.76
N ASP A 68 -0.95 -69.04 -3.67
CA ASP A 68 -2.02 -69.36 -2.72
C ASP A 68 -1.57 -69.19 -1.27
N LEU A 69 -0.37 -69.65 -0.93
CA LEU A 69 0.20 -69.46 0.40
C LEU A 69 0.53 -67.99 0.68
N ARG A 70 0.95 -67.24 -0.34
CA ARG A 70 1.17 -65.79 -0.23
C ARG A 70 -0.14 -65.05 0.01
N LYS A 71 -1.25 -65.49 -0.58
CA LYS A 71 -2.59 -64.93 -0.31
C LYS A 71 -2.99 -65.14 1.15
N HIS A 72 -2.79 -66.34 1.71
CA HIS A 72 -3.00 -66.62 3.13
C HIS A 72 -2.14 -65.70 4.02
N LEU A 73 -0.85 -65.57 3.69
CA LEU A 73 0.06 -64.71 4.44
C LEU A 73 -0.35 -63.22 4.37
N ASN A 74 -0.84 -62.76 3.22
CA ASN A 74 -1.38 -61.41 3.06
C ASN A 74 -2.63 -61.19 3.94
N GLN A 75 -3.54 -62.17 4.02
CA GLN A 75 -4.71 -62.09 4.89
C GLN A 75 -4.31 -61.94 6.37
N LEU A 76 -3.27 -62.64 6.82
CA LEU A 76 -2.73 -62.47 8.18
C LEU A 76 -2.15 -61.05 8.39
N LEU A 77 -1.36 -60.55 7.43
CA LEU A 77 -0.80 -59.20 7.50
C LEU A 77 -1.87 -58.11 7.54
N LEU A 78 -2.97 -58.29 6.80
CA LEU A 78 -4.12 -57.38 6.79
C LEU A 78 -4.90 -57.46 8.11
N LYS A 79 -5.19 -58.68 8.60
CA LYS A 79 -5.90 -58.92 9.87
C LYS A 79 -5.21 -58.24 11.05
N HIS A 80 -3.89 -58.30 11.10
CA HIS A 80 -3.08 -57.71 12.17
C HIS A 80 -2.57 -56.29 11.86
N LYS A 81 -3.06 -55.65 10.79
CA LYS A 81 -2.74 -54.26 10.39
C LYS A 81 -1.25 -53.98 10.16
N VAL A 82 -0.47 -55.03 9.91
CA VAL A 82 0.94 -54.97 9.50
C VAL A 82 1.03 -54.39 8.08
N SER A 83 0.06 -54.76 7.22
CA SER A 83 -0.19 -54.13 5.93
C SER A 83 -1.61 -53.56 5.88
N LEU A 84 -1.91 -52.75 4.86
CA LEU A 84 -3.25 -52.21 4.60
C LEU A 84 -3.73 -52.63 3.20
N PRO A 85 -5.06 -52.74 2.97
CA PRO A 85 -5.62 -53.11 1.67
C PRO A 85 -5.10 -52.18 0.58
N TYR A 86 -4.58 -52.74 -0.52
CA TYR A 86 -3.88 -51.96 -1.54
C TYR A 86 -4.81 -50.91 -2.17
N GLY A 87 -6.06 -51.29 -2.46
CA GLY A 87 -7.09 -50.38 -2.98
C GLY A 87 -7.30 -49.12 -2.12
N SER A 88 -7.13 -49.24 -0.79
CA SER A 88 -7.29 -48.11 0.15
C SER A 88 -6.09 -47.16 0.20
N ILE A 89 -4.90 -47.65 -0.17
CA ILE A 89 -3.64 -46.89 -0.06
C ILE A 89 -3.01 -46.55 -1.41
N LYS A 90 -3.48 -47.08 -2.52
CA LYS A 90 -2.88 -46.90 -3.85
C LYS A 90 -2.67 -45.43 -4.27
N GLY A 91 -3.52 -44.53 -3.78
CA GLY A 91 -3.45 -43.09 -4.03
C GLY A 91 -2.69 -42.27 -2.98
N SER A 92 -2.18 -42.90 -1.92
CA SER A 92 -1.56 -42.17 -0.79
C SER A 92 -0.16 -41.67 -1.11
N SER A 93 0.62 -42.38 -1.91
CA SER A 93 2.02 -42.02 -2.22
C SER A 93 2.47 -42.56 -3.57
N GLN A 94 3.38 -41.82 -4.23
CA GLN A 94 4.06 -42.28 -5.45
C GLN A 94 4.91 -43.54 -5.21
N THR A 95 5.26 -43.82 -3.95
CA THR A 95 6.03 -45.00 -3.53
C THR A 95 5.34 -45.73 -2.37
N VAL A 96 4.05 -46.05 -2.52
CA VAL A 96 3.22 -46.63 -1.44
C VAL A 96 3.81 -47.90 -0.81
N GLY A 97 4.52 -48.74 -1.58
CA GLY A 97 5.18 -49.94 -1.04
C GLY A 97 6.31 -49.62 -0.05
N SER A 98 7.15 -48.62 -0.38
CA SER A 98 8.21 -48.15 0.51
C SER A 98 7.65 -47.41 1.73
N ASP A 99 6.61 -46.59 1.55
CA ASP A 99 5.91 -45.92 2.65
C ASP A 99 5.31 -46.93 3.63
N MET A 100 4.67 -47.98 3.13
CA MET A 100 4.12 -49.06 3.96
C MET A 100 5.21 -49.85 4.69
N ASN A 101 6.34 -50.12 4.04
CA ASN A 101 7.45 -50.84 4.66
C ASN A 101 8.07 -50.03 5.81
N HIS A 102 8.23 -48.71 5.63
CA HIS A 102 8.69 -47.82 6.70
C HIS A 102 7.67 -47.71 7.83
N ARG A 103 6.37 -47.62 7.53
CA ARG A 103 5.30 -47.67 8.54
C ARG A 103 5.38 -48.93 9.39
N ARG A 104 5.59 -50.11 8.76
CA ARG A 104 5.76 -51.39 9.46
C ARG A 104 6.93 -51.34 10.44
N MET A 105 8.11 -50.90 9.98
CA MET A 105 9.30 -50.80 10.82
C MET A 105 9.10 -49.85 12.01
N PHE A 106 8.45 -48.72 11.77
CA PHE A 106 8.15 -47.73 12.81
C PHE A 106 7.18 -48.27 13.87
N ILE A 107 6.10 -48.97 13.47
CA ILE A 107 5.15 -49.53 14.44
C ILE A 107 5.80 -50.66 15.24
N LYS A 108 6.62 -51.51 14.62
CA LYS A 108 7.36 -52.56 15.32
C LYS A 108 8.22 -51.97 16.44
N TRP A 109 8.98 -50.92 16.12
CA TRP A 109 9.78 -50.19 17.10
C TRP A 109 8.92 -49.52 18.18
N LYS A 110 7.85 -48.83 17.79
CA LYS A 110 6.92 -48.21 18.75
C LYS A 110 6.41 -49.23 19.77
N ASN A 111 6.07 -50.43 19.32
CA ASN A 111 5.50 -51.48 20.17
C ASN A 111 6.56 -52.18 21.02
N SER A 112 7.84 -52.08 20.69
CA SER A 112 8.93 -52.65 21.51
C SER A 112 9.34 -51.75 22.68
N LEU A 113 8.91 -50.48 22.69
CA LEU A 113 9.27 -49.53 23.76
C LEU A 113 8.42 -49.73 25.01
N THR A 114 9.07 -49.77 26.17
CA THR A 114 8.41 -49.70 27.48
C THR A 114 7.87 -48.29 27.75
N ASN A 115 7.00 -48.13 28.75
CA ASN A 115 6.52 -46.80 29.14
C ASN A 115 7.64 -45.89 29.66
N GLU A 116 8.67 -46.45 30.28
CA GLU A 116 9.85 -45.73 30.75
C GLU A 116 10.68 -45.21 29.58
N GLU A 117 10.97 -46.06 28.58
CA GLU A 117 11.68 -45.65 27.36
C GLU A 117 10.88 -44.60 26.57
N LYS A 118 9.55 -44.73 26.52
CA LYS A 118 8.64 -43.72 25.92
C LYS A 118 8.74 -42.37 26.61
N LEU A 119 8.91 -42.34 27.94
CA LEU A 119 9.11 -41.10 28.71
C LEU A 119 10.47 -40.45 28.43
N GLU A 120 11.48 -41.21 28.04
CA GLU A 120 12.82 -40.69 27.74
C GLU A 120 12.95 -40.13 26.32
N LEU A 121 12.00 -40.41 25.42
CA LEU A 121 12.07 -39.97 24.02
C LEU A 121 12.19 -38.43 23.89
N PRO A 122 13.18 -37.90 23.15
CA PRO A 122 13.33 -36.46 22.94
C PRO A 122 12.15 -35.91 22.13
N MET A 123 11.63 -34.75 22.55
CA MET A 123 10.52 -34.07 21.89
C MET A 123 10.97 -32.71 21.34
N PHE A 124 10.58 -32.40 20.11
CA PHE A 124 10.75 -31.07 19.52
C PHE A 124 9.37 -30.46 19.24
N GLY A 125 8.91 -29.59 20.13
CA GLY A 125 7.55 -29.07 20.09
C GLY A 125 6.52 -30.13 20.44
N LYS A 126 5.52 -30.33 19.55
CA LYS A 126 4.46 -31.36 19.70
C LYS A 126 4.79 -32.68 18.99
N VAL A 127 6.05 -32.93 18.65
CA VAL A 127 6.44 -34.08 17.84
C VAL A 127 7.70 -34.71 18.43
N ILE A 128 7.78 -36.03 18.41
CA ILE A 128 8.99 -36.77 18.78
C ILE A 128 10.13 -36.34 17.83
N ASP A 129 11.33 -36.15 18.35
CA ASP A 129 12.48 -35.82 17.51
C ASP A 129 12.74 -36.98 16.53
N LYS A 130 12.97 -36.64 15.27
CA LYS A 130 13.23 -37.63 14.21
C LYS A 130 14.55 -38.37 14.42
N THR A 131 15.48 -37.78 15.18
CA THR A 131 16.72 -38.44 15.59
C THR A 131 16.46 -39.71 16.41
N ALA A 132 15.35 -39.80 17.14
CA ALA A 132 15.03 -40.94 17.99
C ALA A 132 14.86 -42.26 17.21
N PHE A 133 14.44 -42.20 15.93
CA PHE A 133 14.23 -43.39 15.09
C PHE A 133 15.13 -43.43 13.86
N SER A 134 16.13 -42.55 13.77
CA SER A 134 17.02 -42.43 12.59
C SER A 134 17.89 -43.66 12.35
N HIS A 135 18.15 -44.46 13.40
CA HIS A 135 18.88 -45.72 13.34
C HIS A 135 18.09 -46.83 12.63
N LEU A 136 16.76 -46.71 12.53
CA LEU A 136 15.89 -47.68 11.87
C LEU A 136 15.59 -47.31 10.41
N ILE A 137 15.38 -46.01 10.15
CA ILE A 137 15.04 -45.50 8.83
C ILE A 137 16.00 -44.33 8.52
N PRO A 138 16.98 -44.52 7.62
CA PRO A 138 17.96 -43.49 7.29
C PRO A 138 17.32 -42.19 6.79
N ILE A 139 17.73 -41.05 7.35
CA ILE A 139 17.13 -39.72 7.11
C ILE A 139 17.54 -39.11 5.74
N GLU A 140 18.40 -39.78 4.96
CA GLU A 140 19.03 -39.23 3.77
C GLU A 140 18.03 -38.76 2.68
N ARG A 141 18.02 -37.43 2.44
CA ARG A 141 17.67 -36.60 1.25
C ARG A 141 16.50 -36.98 0.31
N ARG A 142 15.77 -38.10 0.49
CA ARG A 142 14.53 -38.45 -0.22
C ARG A 142 13.28 -38.39 0.68
N LEU A 143 13.43 -38.03 1.95
CA LEU A 143 12.36 -37.93 2.95
C LEU A 143 12.00 -36.47 3.29
N GLN A 144 11.97 -35.57 2.31
CA GLN A 144 11.29 -34.27 2.51
C GLN A 144 9.76 -34.40 2.65
N GLY A 145 9.21 -35.61 2.52
CA GLY A 145 7.94 -35.99 3.11
C GLY A 145 8.01 -37.47 3.46
N GLY A 146 8.10 -37.82 4.74
CA GLY A 146 7.72 -39.16 5.17
C GLY A 146 6.36 -39.45 4.53
N GLY A 147 6.23 -40.57 3.82
CA GLY A 147 5.01 -40.83 3.08
C GLY A 147 3.78 -40.76 4.00
N PRO A 148 2.59 -40.42 3.47
CA PRO A 148 1.47 -40.05 4.32
C PRO A 148 1.07 -41.12 5.34
N LEU A 149 1.36 -42.39 5.06
CA LEU A 149 1.08 -43.51 5.96
C LEU A 149 2.00 -43.49 7.19
N LEU A 150 3.32 -43.39 6.99
CA LEU A 150 4.26 -43.25 8.11
C LEU A 150 4.01 -41.96 8.90
N ALA A 151 3.78 -40.85 8.19
CA ALA A 151 3.58 -39.54 8.81
C ALA A 151 2.31 -39.50 9.70
N ALA A 152 1.28 -40.27 9.36
CA ALA A 152 0.07 -40.38 10.18
C ALA A 152 0.32 -41.14 11.49
N GLU A 153 1.03 -42.27 11.43
CA GLU A 153 1.37 -43.04 12.64
C GLU A 153 2.36 -42.29 13.52
N PHE A 154 3.31 -41.58 12.92
CA PHE A 154 4.27 -40.75 13.63
C PHE A 154 3.59 -39.64 14.45
N ARG A 155 2.59 -38.98 13.86
CA ARG A 155 1.78 -37.97 14.57
C ARG A 155 0.95 -38.57 15.69
N ARG A 156 0.31 -39.72 15.44
CA ARG A 156 -0.47 -40.43 16.46
C ARG A 156 0.40 -40.80 17.66
N PHE A 157 1.58 -41.35 17.42
CA PHE A 157 2.50 -41.70 18.49
C PHE A 157 3.04 -40.48 19.22
N SER A 158 3.33 -39.38 18.51
CA SER A 158 3.74 -38.13 19.16
C SER A 158 2.68 -37.59 20.12
N ASN A 159 1.39 -37.68 19.76
CA ASN A 159 0.30 -37.29 20.66
C ASN A 159 0.21 -38.22 21.88
N GLU A 160 0.34 -39.54 21.69
CA GLU A 160 0.40 -40.52 22.79
C GLU A 160 1.53 -40.17 23.78
N ILE A 161 2.72 -39.79 23.29
CA ILE A 161 3.84 -39.37 24.15
C ILE A 161 3.57 -38.04 24.85
N ILE A 162 2.91 -37.08 24.22
CA ILE A 162 2.53 -35.81 24.87
C ILE A 162 1.58 -36.05 26.03
N GLU A 163 0.54 -36.88 25.81
CA GLU A 163 -0.41 -37.27 26.86
C GLU A 163 0.30 -37.99 28.01
N LEU A 164 1.18 -38.94 27.67
CA LEU A 164 1.93 -39.73 28.63
C LEU A 164 2.97 -38.89 29.43
N LYS A 165 3.54 -37.84 28.84
CA LYS A 165 4.47 -36.90 29.51
C LYS A 165 3.76 -35.74 30.24
N GLY A 166 2.44 -35.56 30.07
CA GLY A 166 1.70 -34.44 30.66
C GLY A 166 2.16 -33.05 30.22
N ILE A 167 2.72 -32.91 29.01
CA ILE A 167 3.31 -31.64 28.55
C ILE A 167 2.21 -30.70 28.00
N ASP A 168 1.85 -29.65 28.76
CA ASP A 168 1.10 -28.49 28.25
C ASP A 168 2.01 -27.58 27.40
N TYR A 169 2.38 -28.06 26.20
CA TYR A 169 3.30 -27.36 25.32
C TYR A 169 2.63 -26.14 24.66
N LYS A 170 3.10 -24.94 25.03
CA LYS A 170 2.76 -23.67 24.39
C LYS A 170 3.89 -23.25 23.45
N THR A 171 3.57 -23.07 22.17
CA THR A 171 4.54 -22.63 21.16
C THR A 171 5.08 -21.22 21.48
N GLN A 172 6.26 -20.86 20.97
CA GLN A 172 6.76 -19.47 21.12
C GLN A 172 5.80 -18.43 20.51
N LYS A 173 5.04 -18.81 19.49
CA LYS A 173 3.99 -17.97 18.92
C LYS A 173 2.83 -17.81 19.91
N GLU A 174 2.28 -18.89 20.47
CA GLU A 174 1.24 -18.84 21.50
C GLU A 174 1.72 -18.13 22.78
N LEU A 175 2.97 -18.30 23.21
CA LEU A 175 3.53 -17.56 24.34
C LEU A 175 3.70 -16.07 24.03
N LYS A 176 4.07 -15.71 22.80
CA LYS A 176 4.08 -14.32 22.34
C LYS A 176 2.67 -13.76 22.22
N GLU A 177 1.71 -14.53 21.71
CA GLU A 177 0.29 -14.16 21.60
C GLU A 177 -0.35 -14.00 22.99
N ILE A 178 -0.05 -14.89 23.95
CA ILE A 178 -0.54 -14.80 25.34
C ILE A 178 0.12 -13.61 26.05
N ARG A 179 1.41 -13.34 25.83
CA ARG A 179 2.09 -12.13 26.36
C ARG A 179 1.55 -10.86 25.71
N LYS A 180 1.26 -10.89 24.41
CA LYS A 180 0.69 -9.79 23.63
C LYS A 180 -0.77 -9.56 24.02
N GLN A 181 -1.57 -10.59 24.24
CA GLN A 181 -2.95 -10.53 24.75
C GLN A 181 -3.02 -10.12 26.22
N LYS A 182 -2.06 -10.52 27.07
CA LYS A 182 -1.96 -9.99 28.45
C LYS A 182 -1.50 -8.53 28.50
N ALA A 183 -0.61 -8.12 27.60
CA ALA A 183 -0.18 -6.72 27.47
C ALA A 183 -1.30 -5.84 26.88
N VAL A 184 -1.93 -6.30 25.79
CA VAL A 184 -3.07 -5.66 25.12
C VAL A 184 -4.27 -5.64 26.06
N GLY A 185 -4.64 -6.72 26.74
CA GLY A 185 -5.76 -6.72 27.70
C GLY A 185 -5.57 -5.78 28.89
N LYS A 186 -4.32 -5.55 29.33
CA LYS A 186 -4.00 -4.58 30.40
C LYS A 186 -3.98 -3.13 29.89
N GLU A 187 -3.55 -2.89 28.64
CA GLU A 187 -3.64 -1.59 27.97
C GLU A 187 -5.06 -1.24 27.50
N GLU A 188 -5.83 -2.21 27.04
CA GLU A 188 -7.21 -2.11 26.55
C GLU A 188 -8.17 -1.93 27.73
N SER A 189 -7.91 -2.56 28.88
CA SER A 189 -8.57 -2.24 30.17
C SER A 189 -8.28 -0.80 30.64
N ARG A 190 -7.09 -0.26 30.39
CA ARG A 190 -6.73 1.11 30.78
C ARG A 190 -7.25 2.17 29.81
N ARG A 191 -7.20 1.90 28.50
CA ARG A 191 -7.79 2.75 27.45
C ARG A 191 -9.31 2.76 27.56
N SER A 192 -9.94 1.64 27.88
CA SER A 192 -11.39 1.62 28.16
C SER A 192 -11.75 2.39 29.43
N ALA A 193 -10.93 2.34 30.50
CA ALA A 193 -11.12 3.20 31.68
C ALA A 193 -10.97 4.70 31.34
N PHE A 194 -9.97 5.07 30.53
CA PHE A 194 -9.79 6.44 30.03
C PHE A 194 -10.99 6.89 29.17
N ARG A 195 -11.51 6.02 28.30
CA ARG A 195 -12.71 6.31 27.49
C ARG A 195 -13.97 6.50 28.32
N LYS A 196 -14.13 5.76 29.42
CA LYS A 196 -15.25 5.99 30.34
C LYS A 196 -15.21 7.41 30.89
N LEU A 197 -14.03 7.89 31.33
CA LEU A 197 -13.83 9.25 31.82
C LEU A 197 -14.14 10.36 30.81
N ARG A 198 -14.05 10.10 29.51
CA ARG A 198 -14.35 11.08 28.45
C ARG A 198 -15.76 11.65 28.55
N HIS A 199 -16.72 10.85 29.00
CA HIS A 199 -18.13 11.23 29.11
C HIS A 199 -18.52 11.72 30.51
N HIS A 200 -17.58 11.76 31.45
CA HIS A 200 -17.83 12.36 32.76
C HIS A 200 -17.80 13.89 32.65
N ARG A 201 -18.65 14.54 33.45
CA ARG A 201 -18.75 16.00 33.49
C ARG A 201 -17.48 16.57 34.12
N LEU A 202 -16.90 17.59 33.50
CA LEU A 202 -15.83 18.42 34.06
C LEU A 202 -16.14 19.89 33.73
N VAL A 203 -16.93 20.51 34.59
CA VAL A 203 -17.46 21.88 34.44
C VAL A 203 -17.10 22.76 35.64
N SER A 204 -16.89 22.19 36.83
CA SER A 204 -16.35 22.86 38.03
C SER A 204 -15.20 22.05 38.64
N THR A 205 -14.37 22.68 39.46
CA THR A 205 -13.28 22.01 40.20
C THR A 205 -13.74 20.87 41.11
N LYS A 206 -15.02 20.87 41.49
CA LYS A 206 -15.65 19.78 42.27
C LYS A 206 -15.86 18.49 41.48
N ASP A 207 -15.75 18.55 40.16
CA ASP A 207 -15.96 17.39 39.27
C ASP A 207 -14.68 16.54 39.09
N PHE A 208 -13.54 16.99 39.61
CA PHE A 208 -12.31 16.20 39.65
C PHE A 208 -12.43 14.99 40.59
N SER A 209 -11.65 13.95 40.34
CA SER A 209 -11.82 12.67 41.04
C SER A 209 -11.16 12.71 42.41
N SER A 210 -11.83 12.16 43.43
CA SER A 210 -11.20 11.91 44.74
C SER A 210 -10.37 10.62 44.78
N GLN A 211 -10.24 9.92 43.64
CA GLN A 211 -9.43 8.71 43.54
C GLN A 211 -7.94 9.05 43.55
N LYS A 212 -7.19 8.36 44.42
CA LYS A 212 -5.74 8.53 44.58
C LYS A 212 -4.98 7.56 43.68
N GLY A 213 -3.90 8.04 43.07
CA GLY A 213 -2.90 7.28 42.33
C GLY A 213 -2.93 7.53 40.83
N ARG A 214 -1.74 7.72 40.23
CA ARG A 214 -1.50 7.90 38.78
C ARG A 214 -2.10 9.17 38.16
N TYR A 215 -2.14 10.27 38.90
CA TYR A 215 -2.56 11.57 38.36
C TYR A 215 -3.98 11.50 37.77
N GLU A 216 -4.95 10.98 38.53
CA GLU A 216 -6.34 10.79 38.05
C GLU A 216 -7.00 12.11 37.59
N ASP A 217 -6.69 13.23 38.25
CA ASP A 217 -7.16 14.55 37.83
C ASP A 217 -6.63 14.93 36.44
N ALA A 218 -5.34 14.66 36.19
CA ALA A 218 -4.77 14.83 34.85
C ALA A 218 -5.41 13.86 33.86
N ARG A 219 -5.63 12.59 34.25
CA ARG A 219 -6.29 11.59 33.41
C ARG A 219 -7.69 12.04 32.99
N HIS A 220 -8.49 12.58 33.93
CA HIS A 220 -9.83 13.08 33.68
C HIS A 220 -9.82 14.28 32.74
N ALA A 221 -8.91 15.24 32.96
CA ALA A 221 -8.76 16.41 32.08
C ALA A 221 -8.42 16.02 30.64
N PHE A 222 -7.45 15.13 30.43
CA PHE A 222 -7.09 14.63 29.09
C PHE A 222 -8.23 13.82 28.43
N ALA A 223 -8.98 13.05 29.21
CA ALA A 223 -10.11 12.29 28.70
C ALA A 223 -11.23 13.20 28.19
N VAL A 224 -11.62 14.22 28.96
CA VAL A 224 -12.64 15.20 28.55
C VAL A 224 -12.16 16.06 27.38
N ALA A 225 -10.88 16.44 27.35
CA ALA A 225 -10.29 17.17 26.22
C ALA A 225 -10.38 16.37 24.89
N SER A 226 -10.40 15.05 24.96
CA SER A 226 -10.58 14.17 23.79
C SER A 226 -12.04 14.11 23.27
N LEU A 227 -13.00 14.82 23.88
CA LEU A 227 -14.40 14.83 23.44
C LEU A 227 -14.57 15.21 21.97
N LYS A 228 -13.80 16.16 21.45
CA LYS A 228 -13.86 16.58 20.04
C LYS A 228 -13.23 15.58 19.06
N ALA A 229 -12.48 14.58 19.54
CA ALA A 229 -11.88 13.57 18.67
C ALA A 229 -12.93 12.51 18.26
N THR A 230 -13.21 12.38 16.96
CA THR A 230 -14.21 11.45 16.43
C THR A 230 -13.67 10.03 16.23
N SER A 231 -12.37 9.89 15.94
CA SER A 231 -11.72 8.61 15.67
C SER A 231 -11.14 7.94 16.92
N GLU A 232 -11.08 6.62 16.88
CA GLU A 232 -10.46 5.81 17.94
C GLU A 232 -8.97 6.13 18.10
N SER A 233 -8.27 6.35 16.99
CA SER A 233 -6.87 6.79 16.94
C SER A 233 -6.69 8.20 17.50
N GLY A 234 -7.63 9.12 17.22
CA GLY A 234 -7.64 10.46 17.79
C GLY A 234 -7.75 10.44 19.31
N CYS A 235 -8.68 9.65 19.87
CA CYS A 235 -8.78 9.47 21.32
C CYS A 235 -7.52 8.82 21.91
N ALA A 236 -6.91 7.86 21.20
CA ALA A 236 -5.66 7.23 21.63
C ALA A 236 -4.50 8.23 21.74
N ASN A 237 -4.44 9.27 20.90
CA ASN A 237 -3.41 10.32 21.00
C ASN A 237 -3.49 11.10 22.32
N TYR A 238 -4.69 11.33 22.87
CA TYR A 238 -4.84 11.98 24.18
C TYR A 238 -4.40 11.08 25.33
N TYR A 239 -4.66 9.77 25.24
CA TYR A 239 -4.15 8.80 26.20
C TYR A 239 -2.61 8.74 26.17
N ILE A 240 -2.01 8.72 24.97
CA ILE A 240 -0.56 8.80 24.80
C ILE A 240 -0.03 10.12 25.37
N GLY A 241 -0.69 11.24 25.08
CA GLY A 241 -0.35 12.55 25.65
C GLY A 241 -0.33 12.54 27.18
N TYR A 242 -1.38 11.99 27.80
CA TYR A 242 -1.47 11.80 29.24
C TYR A 242 -0.30 10.95 29.78
N THR A 243 0.05 9.83 29.15
CA THR A 243 1.17 9.00 29.62
C THR A 243 2.50 9.74 29.61
N TYR A 244 2.81 10.47 28.53
CA TYR A 244 4.03 11.31 28.49
C TYR A 244 3.98 12.45 29.50
N TYR A 245 2.79 12.99 29.77
CA TYR A 245 2.62 14.02 30.79
C TYR A 245 2.84 13.47 32.21
N CYS A 246 2.41 12.24 32.51
CA CYS A 246 2.74 11.56 33.77
C CYS A 246 4.26 11.40 33.94
N ASP A 247 4.96 10.92 32.91
CA ASP A 247 6.42 10.79 32.96
C ASP A 247 7.09 12.16 33.25
N PHE A 248 6.54 13.24 32.71
CA PHE A 248 7.00 14.61 32.96
C PHE A 248 6.73 15.06 34.42
N LEU A 249 5.57 14.75 34.97
CA LEU A 249 5.23 15.04 36.37
C LEU A 249 6.13 14.23 37.34
N GLU A 250 6.41 12.98 37.03
CA GLU A 250 7.34 12.13 37.79
C GLU A 250 8.76 12.73 37.77
N LEU A 251 9.23 13.23 36.62
CA LEU A 251 10.52 13.93 36.52
C LEU A 251 10.57 15.24 37.31
N LYS A 252 9.43 15.91 37.48
CA LYS A 252 9.29 17.08 38.37
C LYS A 252 9.13 16.71 39.86
N ASN A 253 9.19 15.43 40.22
CA ASN A 253 8.93 14.90 41.57
C ASN A 253 7.53 15.22 42.11
N ILE A 254 6.53 15.36 41.24
CA ILE A 254 5.13 15.57 41.62
C ILE A 254 4.50 14.22 41.96
N SER A 255 3.83 14.13 43.10
CA SER A 255 3.25 12.87 43.58
C SER A 255 2.13 12.38 42.65
N PRO A 256 2.00 11.06 42.39
CA PRO A 256 0.86 10.49 41.67
C PRO A 256 -0.51 10.73 42.32
N ASP A 257 -0.53 11.15 43.60
CA ASP A 257 -1.74 11.50 44.37
C ASP A 257 -2.00 13.02 44.41
N SER A 258 -1.21 13.79 43.68
CA SER A 258 -1.30 15.25 43.62
C SER A 258 -2.60 15.71 42.95
N SER A 259 -3.09 16.87 43.37
CA SER A 259 -4.32 17.46 42.86
C SER A 259 -4.12 18.09 41.48
N TYR A 260 -5.21 18.43 40.80
CA TYR A 260 -5.16 19.19 39.54
C TYR A 260 -4.32 20.48 39.63
N LYS A 261 -4.26 21.16 40.79
CA LYS A 261 -3.47 22.38 40.99
C LYS A 261 -1.97 22.13 40.93
N ASP A 262 -1.55 20.97 41.39
CA ASP A 262 -0.14 20.57 41.41
C ASP A 262 0.26 19.95 40.06
N CYS A 263 -0.71 19.40 39.32
CA CYS A 263 -0.48 18.79 38.01
C CYS A 263 -0.42 19.80 36.86
N PHE A 264 -1.06 20.97 37.01
CA PHE A 264 -1.19 21.98 35.96
C PHE A 264 -0.78 23.37 36.48
N GLU A 265 0.35 23.87 35.97
CA GLU A 265 0.92 25.16 36.29
C GLU A 265 0.90 26.08 35.05
N PRO A 266 1.01 27.41 35.22
CA PRO A 266 1.08 28.35 34.09
C PRO A 266 2.21 28.06 33.10
N TRP A 267 3.30 27.42 33.55
CA TRP A 267 4.46 27.06 32.73
C TRP A 267 4.41 25.63 32.19
N SER A 268 3.38 24.84 32.53
CA SER A 268 3.29 23.41 32.19
C SER A 268 3.51 23.13 30.70
N LEU A 269 2.94 23.93 29.80
CA LEU A 269 3.10 23.69 28.36
C LEU A 269 4.54 23.94 27.88
N ARG A 270 5.19 24.99 28.39
CA ARG A 270 6.57 25.36 28.03
C ARG A 270 7.56 24.33 28.57
N ASP A 271 7.41 23.93 29.81
CA ASP A 271 8.29 22.96 30.45
C ASP A 271 8.11 21.57 29.83
N PHE A 272 6.87 21.20 29.52
CA PHE A 272 6.57 19.95 28.82
C PHE A 272 7.16 19.94 27.41
N LYS A 273 7.15 21.08 26.70
CA LYS A 273 7.89 21.23 25.44
C LYS A 273 9.39 21.03 25.64
N GLY A 274 9.99 21.54 26.71
CA GLY A 274 11.40 21.27 27.06
C GLY A 274 11.68 19.77 27.23
N TYR A 275 10.85 19.09 28.02
CA TYR A 275 10.91 17.63 28.25
C TYR A 275 10.81 16.81 26.95
N LEU A 276 9.84 17.13 26.10
CA LEU A 276 9.70 16.48 24.80
C LEU A 276 10.90 16.79 23.88
N GLY A 277 11.48 17.99 23.97
CA GLY A 277 12.72 18.38 23.29
C GLY A 277 13.91 17.48 23.66
N GLU A 278 14.10 17.18 24.94
CA GLU A 278 15.15 16.25 25.38
C GLU A 278 14.93 14.82 24.88
N LYS A 279 13.66 14.37 24.82
CA LYS A 279 13.31 13.05 24.28
C LYS A 279 13.54 12.96 22.76
N ILE A 280 13.36 14.07 22.03
CA ILE A 280 13.73 14.20 20.62
C ILE A 280 15.25 14.10 20.47
N ALA A 281 16.03 14.83 21.27
CA ALA A 281 17.49 14.82 21.22
C ALA A 281 18.09 13.42 21.48
N LYS A 282 17.45 12.63 22.35
CA LYS A 282 17.83 11.24 22.66
C LYS A 282 17.30 10.20 21.66
N SER A 283 16.78 10.62 20.49
CA SER A 283 16.20 9.76 19.42
C SER A 283 15.02 8.86 19.85
N GLY A 284 14.37 9.16 20.99
CA GLY A 284 13.24 8.38 21.50
C GLY A 284 11.87 8.79 20.93
N LEU A 285 11.77 9.98 20.32
CA LEU A 285 10.51 10.55 19.83
C LEU A 285 10.73 11.37 18.55
N SER A 286 9.77 11.32 17.62
CA SER A 286 9.80 12.16 16.41
C SER A 286 9.27 13.57 16.66
N THR A 287 9.70 14.58 15.89
CA THR A 287 9.14 15.95 15.97
C THR A 287 7.65 15.99 15.64
N SER A 288 7.17 15.16 14.71
CA SER A 288 5.74 15.06 14.38
C SER A 288 4.93 14.43 15.52
N SER A 289 5.43 13.35 16.13
CA SER A 289 4.80 12.73 17.30
C SER A 289 4.85 13.67 18.50
N ALA A 290 5.97 14.37 18.72
CA ALA A 290 6.13 15.36 19.77
C ALA A 290 5.18 16.53 19.60
N THR A 291 4.97 16.99 18.36
CA THR A 291 4.01 18.06 18.05
C THR A 291 2.58 17.60 18.31
N THR A 292 2.26 16.37 17.94
CA THR A 292 0.94 15.77 18.22
C THR A 292 0.71 15.66 19.73
N ILE A 293 1.69 15.16 20.48
CA ILE A 293 1.65 15.03 21.95
C ILE A 293 1.56 16.40 22.62
N LEU A 294 2.34 17.39 22.18
CA LEU A 294 2.28 18.76 22.69
C LEU A 294 0.91 19.40 22.41
N SER A 295 0.32 19.11 21.25
CA SER A 295 -1.02 19.60 20.89
C SER A 295 -2.11 19.00 21.80
N THR A 296 -2.01 17.74 22.19
CA THR A 296 -3.01 17.15 23.12
C THR A 296 -2.94 17.81 24.49
N VAL A 297 -1.74 18.13 25.00
CA VAL A 297 -1.58 18.90 26.24
C VAL A 297 -2.16 20.30 26.08
N ARG A 298 -1.89 21.00 24.97
CA ARG A 298 -2.43 22.35 24.72
C ARG A 298 -3.96 22.36 24.77
N VAL A 299 -4.60 21.43 24.06
CA VAL A 299 -6.07 21.31 24.05
C VAL A 299 -6.60 20.96 25.45
N THR A 300 -5.89 20.14 26.22
CA THR A 300 -6.25 19.87 27.62
C THR A 300 -6.17 21.13 28.48
N LEU A 301 -5.12 21.94 28.36
CA LEU A 301 -4.98 23.18 29.10
C LEU A 301 -6.03 24.24 28.68
N ASP A 302 -6.37 24.31 27.40
CA ASP A 302 -7.47 25.16 26.92
C ASP A 302 -8.81 24.69 27.46
N ARG A 303 -9.01 23.38 27.62
CA ARG A 303 -10.21 22.86 28.28
C ARG A 303 -10.25 23.27 29.76
N LEU A 304 -9.12 23.28 30.46
CA LEU A 304 -9.05 23.71 31.86
C LEU A 304 -9.47 25.18 32.04
N LYS A 305 -9.17 26.07 31.09
CA LYS A 305 -9.64 27.48 31.10
C LYS A 305 -11.17 27.61 31.15
N THR A 306 -11.89 26.60 30.68
CA THR A 306 -13.36 26.62 30.61
C THR A 306 -14.04 26.09 31.87
N ILE A 307 -13.27 25.65 32.88
CA ILE A 307 -13.78 25.12 34.14
C ILE A 307 -14.15 26.28 35.08
N ARG A 308 -15.39 26.27 35.60
CA ARG A 308 -15.86 27.25 36.59
C ARG A 308 -15.11 27.07 37.90
N ASP A 309 -14.82 28.17 38.58
CA ASP A 309 -14.08 28.19 39.85
C ASP A 309 -12.60 27.75 39.73
N PHE A 310 -12.04 27.77 38.51
CA PHE A 310 -10.62 27.56 38.23
C PHE A 310 -10.09 28.69 37.33
N ASP A 311 -9.55 29.75 37.94
CA ASP A 311 -8.89 30.83 37.21
C ASP A 311 -7.49 30.37 36.77
N PHE A 312 -7.45 29.71 35.61
CA PHE A 312 -6.25 29.10 35.07
C PHE A 312 -5.88 29.72 33.73
N ASN A 313 -4.66 30.22 33.64
CA ASN A 313 -4.03 30.63 32.39
C ASN A 313 -2.66 29.98 32.28
N TYR A 314 -2.23 29.72 31.05
CA TYR A 314 -0.92 29.15 30.75
C TYR A 314 -0.24 29.95 29.66
N LEU A 315 1.09 29.92 29.66
CA LEU A 315 1.87 30.58 28.63
C LEU A 315 1.90 29.71 27.37
N PRO A 316 1.45 30.24 26.22
CA PRO A 316 1.48 29.49 24.98
C PRO A 316 2.92 29.13 24.62
N ALA A 317 3.09 27.93 24.09
CA ALA A 317 4.36 27.48 23.53
C ALA A 317 4.10 27.06 22.10
N ASP A 318 4.94 27.52 21.17
CA ASP A 318 4.86 27.08 19.77
C ASP A 318 5.03 25.57 19.68
N GLY A 319 4.61 24.98 18.56
CA GLY A 319 4.98 23.61 18.22
C GLY A 319 6.51 23.43 18.24
N PHE A 320 6.96 22.18 18.15
CA PHE A 320 8.31 21.98 17.64
C PHE A 320 8.34 22.49 16.21
N GLU A 321 9.37 23.26 15.84
CA GLU A 321 9.73 23.29 14.43
C GLU A 321 9.81 21.84 14.00
N ILE A 322 9.09 21.49 12.93
CA ILE A 322 9.08 20.14 12.40
C ILE A 322 10.44 19.93 11.74
N VAL A 323 11.49 19.83 12.55
CA VAL A 323 12.82 19.44 12.13
C VAL A 323 12.83 17.93 12.17
N ARG A 324 12.11 17.36 11.21
CA ARG A 324 12.67 16.23 10.49
C ARG A 324 13.02 16.80 9.13
N ARG A 325 14.32 16.83 8.81
CA ARG A 325 14.74 16.53 7.44
C ARG A 325 14.19 15.14 7.12
N SER A 326 12.89 15.05 6.81
CA SER A 326 12.45 13.94 6.01
C SER A 326 13.19 14.17 4.70
N LEU A 327 14.05 13.22 4.35
CA LEU A 327 14.64 13.19 3.00
C LEU A 327 13.54 13.32 1.93
N ALA A 328 12.27 13.06 2.28
CA ALA A 328 11.06 13.32 1.49
C ALA A 328 10.86 14.78 1.03
N TYR A 329 11.42 15.81 1.69
CA TYR A 329 11.36 17.20 1.22
C TYR A 329 12.69 17.68 0.59
N LYS A 330 13.70 16.81 0.53
CA LYS A 330 14.96 17.10 -0.14
C LYS A 330 14.85 16.69 -1.61
N PRO A 331 14.93 17.62 -2.58
CA PRO A 331 14.96 17.27 -3.99
C PRO A 331 16.17 16.38 -4.31
N TYR A 332 16.10 15.63 -5.40
CA TYR A 332 17.28 14.99 -5.96
C TYR A 332 18.23 16.08 -6.49
N SER A 333 19.54 15.90 -6.30
CA SER A 333 20.55 16.78 -6.92
C SER A 333 20.56 16.58 -8.44
N LEU A 334 21.21 17.46 -9.20
CA LEU A 334 21.32 17.30 -10.66
C LEU A 334 21.98 15.96 -11.05
N SER A 335 23.01 15.53 -10.30
CA SER A 335 23.71 14.27 -10.55
C SER A 335 22.80 13.06 -10.27
N GLU A 336 22.00 13.12 -9.19
CA GLU A 336 21.04 12.09 -8.81
C GLU A 336 19.89 12.03 -9.83
N ARG A 337 19.37 13.19 -10.26
CA ARG A 337 18.31 13.33 -11.29
C ARG A 337 18.71 12.66 -12.59
N GLN A 338 19.92 12.94 -13.07
CA GLN A 338 20.41 12.38 -14.33
C GLN A 338 20.54 10.85 -14.27
N GLN A 339 21.15 10.32 -13.21
CA GLN A 339 21.24 8.88 -12.99
C GLN A 339 19.85 8.20 -12.92
N ILE A 340 18.90 8.80 -12.20
CA ILE A 340 17.54 8.27 -12.11
C ILE A 340 16.84 8.33 -13.46
N HIS A 341 16.96 9.43 -14.20
CA HIS A 341 16.35 9.58 -15.51
C HIS A 341 16.87 8.53 -16.50
N GLU A 342 18.19 8.39 -16.62
CA GLU A 342 18.83 7.38 -17.49
C GLU A 342 18.40 5.96 -17.11
N MET A 343 18.35 5.65 -15.81
CA MET A 343 17.87 4.35 -15.32
C MET A 343 16.40 4.09 -15.70
N LEU A 344 15.52 5.07 -15.53
CA LEU A 344 14.10 4.93 -15.86
C LEU A 344 13.87 4.79 -17.37
N GLU A 345 14.60 5.54 -18.20
CA GLU A 345 14.53 5.39 -19.67
C GLU A 345 14.98 3.99 -20.11
N LEU A 346 16.06 3.46 -19.53
CA LEU A 346 16.53 2.10 -19.80
C LEU A 346 15.50 1.05 -19.40
N GLU A 347 14.92 1.16 -18.20
CA GLU A 347 13.90 0.21 -17.73
C GLU A 347 12.62 0.27 -18.57
N ILE A 348 12.14 1.47 -18.89
CA ILE A 348 10.97 1.64 -19.76
C ILE A 348 11.25 1.06 -21.15
N ALA A 349 12.44 1.29 -21.73
CA ALA A 349 12.81 0.71 -23.01
C ALA A 349 12.80 -0.83 -22.98
N LEU A 350 13.25 -1.46 -21.88
CA LEU A 350 13.17 -2.90 -21.68
C LEU A 350 11.73 -3.40 -21.63
N VAL A 351 10.83 -2.68 -20.95
CA VAL A 351 9.40 -3.04 -20.87
C VAL A 351 8.71 -2.84 -22.22
N LYS A 352 8.94 -1.72 -22.91
CA LYS A 352 8.44 -1.47 -24.27
C LYS A 352 8.91 -2.53 -25.26
N GLY A 353 10.12 -3.08 -25.08
CA GLY A 353 10.60 -4.22 -25.85
C GLY A 353 9.67 -5.44 -25.78
N ARG A 354 8.98 -5.65 -24.65
CA ARG A 354 7.99 -6.73 -24.47
C ARG A 354 6.62 -6.45 -25.08
N LEU A 355 6.29 -5.18 -25.30
CA LEU A 355 5.02 -4.77 -25.91
C LEU A 355 5.03 -4.90 -27.44
N ARG A 356 6.22 -5.09 -28.04
CA ARG A 356 6.37 -5.31 -29.48
C ARG A 356 5.62 -6.58 -29.90
N PRO A 357 4.91 -6.56 -31.04
CA PRO A 357 4.25 -7.76 -31.54
C PRO A 357 5.22 -8.92 -31.72
N TYR A 358 4.74 -10.12 -31.44
CA TYR A 358 5.52 -11.34 -31.63
C TYR A 358 5.95 -11.50 -33.10
N LYS A 359 7.26 -11.55 -33.34
CA LYS A 359 7.83 -11.85 -34.66
C LYS A 359 8.05 -13.35 -34.80
N LYS A 360 7.52 -13.96 -35.86
CA LYS A 360 7.77 -15.39 -36.16
C LYS A 360 9.25 -15.64 -36.46
N LEU A 361 9.69 -16.85 -36.16
CA LEU A 361 11.04 -17.35 -36.43
C LEU A 361 11.28 -17.39 -37.94
N ASP A 362 12.38 -16.79 -38.38
CA ASP A 362 12.86 -16.96 -39.75
C ASP A 362 13.56 -18.31 -39.88
N ARG A 363 12.82 -19.30 -40.41
CA ARG A 363 13.29 -20.69 -40.51
C ARG A 363 14.46 -20.87 -41.48
N ASN A 364 14.62 -19.95 -42.44
CA ASN A 364 15.66 -20.04 -43.45
C ASN A 364 17.03 -19.65 -42.89
N ASN A 365 17.04 -18.84 -41.83
CA ASN A 365 18.26 -18.26 -41.26
C ASN A 365 18.50 -18.69 -39.80
N SER A 366 17.74 -19.68 -39.31
CA SER A 366 17.80 -20.15 -37.93
C SER A 366 18.29 -21.59 -37.85
N ASN A 367 19.11 -21.90 -36.85
CA ASN A 367 19.51 -23.27 -36.57
C ASN A 367 18.33 -24.07 -35.99
N LEU A 368 17.71 -24.92 -36.81
CA LEU A 368 16.58 -25.76 -36.41
C LEU A 368 16.98 -26.97 -35.56
N ASP A 369 18.28 -27.24 -35.39
CA ASP A 369 18.77 -28.25 -34.45
C ASP A 369 18.83 -27.71 -33.01
N ASP A 370 18.78 -26.40 -32.82
CA ASP A 370 18.70 -25.79 -31.50
C ASP A 370 17.34 -26.14 -30.83
N PRO A 371 17.35 -26.81 -29.66
CA PRO A 371 16.16 -27.08 -28.86
C PRO A 371 15.26 -25.85 -28.62
N LYS A 372 15.82 -24.64 -28.50
CA LYS A 372 15.05 -23.41 -28.33
C LYS A 372 14.25 -23.05 -29.58
N ASN A 373 14.86 -23.16 -30.76
CA ASN A 373 14.19 -22.90 -32.04
C ASN A 373 13.15 -23.99 -32.35
N GLN A 374 13.43 -25.25 -32.03
CA GLN A 374 12.45 -26.33 -32.13
C GLN A 374 11.22 -26.08 -31.23
N ALA A 375 11.43 -25.63 -29.99
CA ALA A 375 10.33 -25.23 -29.11
C ALA A 375 9.52 -24.06 -29.68
N ARG A 376 10.18 -23.09 -30.32
CA ARG A 376 9.53 -21.95 -30.97
C ARG A 376 8.70 -22.36 -32.19
N VAL A 377 9.19 -23.28 -33.01
CA VAL A 377 8.42 -23.87 -34.12
C VAL A 377 7.16 -24.58 -33.59
N ILE A 378 7.28 -25.34 -32.50
CA ILE A 378 6.11 -25.99 -31.87
C ILE A 378 5.10 -24.94 -31.39
N PHE A 379 5.58 -23.85 -30.77
CA PHE A 379 4.74 -22.74 -30.32
C PHE A 379 4.01 -22.05 -31.47
N GLU A 380 4.68 -21.79 -32.59
CA GLU A 380 4.08 -21.15 -33.77
C GLU A 380 3.07 -22.06 -34.47
N ASP A 381 3.46 -23.30 -34.79
CA ASP A 381 2.69 -24.18 -35.67
C ASP A 381 1.56 -24.91 -34.94
N TYR A 382 1.78 -25.29 -33.68
CA TYR A 382 0.85 -26.12 -32.93
C TYR A 382 0.11 -25.37 -31.82
N CYS A 383 0.71 -24.29 -31.28
CA CYS A 383 0.05 -23.44 -30.28
C CYS A 383 -0.55 -22.17 -30.89
N HIS A 384 -0.39 -21.92 -32.20
CA HIS A 384 -0.85 -20.70 -32.89
C HIS A 384 -0.37 -19.42 -32.20
N CYS A 385 0.87 -19.42 -31.71
CA CYS A 385 1.47 -18.33 -30.95
C CYS A 385 0.74 -17.99 -29.63
N LEU A 386 -0.07 -18.90 -29.08
CA LEU A 386 -0.75 -18.74 -27.79
C LEU A 386 -0.01 -19.49 -26.67
N PRO A 387 0.49 -18.80 -25.64
CA PRO A 387 1.26 -19.46 -24.58
C PRO A 387 0.37 -20.38 -23.73
N PRO A 388 0.90 -21.53 -23.28
CA PRO A 388 0.18 -22.38 -22.35
C PRO A 388 0.18 -21.75 -20.96
N TYR A 389 -0.95 -21.87 -20.25
CA TYR A 389 -1.08 -21.36 -18.89
C TYR A 389 -1.30 -22.52 -17.91
N TRP A 390 -0.66 -22.44 -16.74
CA TRP A 390 -0.92 -23.36 -15.63
C TRP A 390 -1.91 -22.71 -14.67
N ASP A 391 -3.16 -23.12 -14.77
CA ASP A 391 -4.22 -22.73 -13.84
C ASP A 391 -4.43 -23.85 -12.80
N ARG A 392 -4.55 -23.49 -11.52
CA ARG A 392 -4.84 -24.45 -10.44
C ARG A 392 -6.26 -25.00 -10.55
N GLU A 393 -7.22 -24.22 -11.05
CA GLU A 393 -8.61 -24.66 -11.22
C GLU A 393 -8.80 -25.52 -12.47
N LYS A 394 -8.09 -25.22 -13.56
CA LYS A 394 -8.20 -25.98 -14.84
C LYS A 394 -7.12 -27.05 -15.01
N ARG A 395 -6.74 -27.73 -13.92
CA ARG A 395 -5.65 -28.72 -13.90
C ARG A 395 -5.82 -29.92 -14.85
N ILE A 396 -6.96 -30.07 -15.53
CA ILE A 396 -7.29 -31.27 -16.33
C ILE A 396 -7.76 -30.98 -17.78
N ARG A 397 -8.23 -29.78 -18.17
CA ARG A 397 -8.84 -29.58 -19.53
C ARG A 397 -8.59 -28.23 -20.25
N GLY A 398 -7.66 -27.38 -19.80
CA GLY A 398 -7.47 -26.04 -20.40
C GLY A 398 -6.56 -25.96 -21.63
N ASN A 399 -5.52 -26.79 -21.72
CA ASN A 399 -4.47 -26.64 -22.75
C ASN A 399 -4.76 -27.46 -24.01
N THR A 400 -4.56 -26.84 -25.18
CA THR A 400 -4.69 -27.50 -26.48
C THR A 400 -3.69 -28.66 -26.62
N LYS A 401 -3.91 -29.56 -27.60
CA LYS A 401 -2.96 -30.64 -27.90
C LYS A 401 -1.56 -30.09 -28.20
N GLY A 402 -1.46 -28.96 -28.93
CA GLY A 402 -0.21 -28.28 -29.21
C GLY A 402 0.46 -27.70 -27.97
N GLN A 403 -0.30 -27.05 -27.09
CA GLN A 403 0.22 -26.52 -25.83
C GLN A 403 0.78 -27.62 -24.91
N ARG A 404 0.10 -28.77 -24.83
CA ARG A 404 0.63 -29.94 -24.10
C ARG A 404 1.91 -30.50 -24.73
N LYS A 405 1.99 -30.52 -26.07
CA LYS A 405 3.19 -30.91 -26.82
C LYS A 405 4.36 -29.97 -26.50
N LEU A 406 4.14 -28.66 -26.50
CA LEU A 406 5.15 -27.67 -26.13
C LEU A 406 5.66 -27.85 -24.68
N CYS A 407 4.74 -27.97 -23.72
CA CYS A 407 5.11 -28.18 -22.31
C CYS A 407 5.92 -29.47 -22.13
N SER A 408 5.51 -30.57 -22.77
CA SER A 408 6.23 -31.85 -22.71
C SER A 408 7.62 -31.75 -23.35
N PHE A 409 7.72 -31.10 -24.51
CA PHE A 409 8.98 -30.89 -25.20
C PHE A 409 9.97 -30.09 -24.34
N VAL A 410 9.53 -28.96 -23.79
CA VAL A 410 10.34 -28.09 -22.93
C VAL A 410 10.78 -28.82 -21.64
N ALA A 411 9.87 -29.54 -21.00
CA ALA A 411 10.18 -30.33 -19.79
C ALA A 411 11.19 -31.44 -20.05
N SER A 412 11.06 -32.17 -21.18
CA SER A 412 11.97 -33.27 -21.54
C SER A 412 13.43 -32.81 -21.74
N ARG A 413 13.61 -31.55 -22.15
CA ARG A 413 14.91 -30.94 -22.45
C ARG A 413 15.40 -29.99 -21.36
N ARG A 414 14.71 -29.93 -20.22
CA ARG A 414 15.03 -29.06 -19.07
C ARG A 414 15.14 -27.57 -19.45
N LEU A 415 14.37 -27.12 -20.44
CA LEU A 415 14.30 -25.70 -20.81
C LEU A 415 13.30 -24.99 -19.89
N SER A 416 13.46 -23.68 -19.70
CA SER A 416 12.53 -22.84 -18.94
C SER A 416 11.50 -22.20 -19.87
N LEU A 417 10.26 -22.69 -19.84
CA LEU A 417 9.18 -22.14 -20.67
C LEU A 417 8.91 -20.64 -20.42
N PRO A 418 8.85 -20.15 -19.16
CA PRO A 418 8.70 -18.72 -18.90
C PRO A 418 9.84 -17.88 -19.48
N GLN A 419 11.07 -18.40 -19.44
CA GLN A 419 12.23 -17.71 -20.00
C GLN A 419 12.18 -17.68 -21.53
N LEU A 420 11.80 -18.79 -22.18
CA LEU A 420 11.64 -18.85 -23.63
C LEU A 420 10.56 -17.88 -24.11
N LEU A 421 9.38 -17.87 -23.48
CA LEU A 421 8.31 -16.94 -23.83
C LEU A 421 8.74 -15.48 -23.65
N LYS A 422 9.56 -15.18 -22.63
CA LYS A 422 10.16 -13.86 -22.43
C LYS A 422 11.19 -13.52 -23.52
N GLU A 423 12.09 -14.44 -23.86
CA GLU A 423 13.09 -14.28 -24.94
C GLU A 423 12.42 -14.06 -26.31
N TRP A 424 11.26 -14.66 -26.51
CA TRP A 424 10.46 -14.55 -27.73
C TRP A 424 9.63 -13.27 -27.82
N GLY A 425 9.51 -12.50 -26.73
CA GLY A 425 8.67 -11.30 -26.67
C GLY A 425 7.18 -11.60 -26.61
N CYS A 426 6.78 -12.77 -26.09
CA CYS A 426 5.36 -13.09 -25.93
C CYS A 426 4.79 -12.43 -24.68
N LEU A 427 3.64 -11.75 -24.81
CA LEU A 427 2.87 -11.31 -23.66
C LEU A 427 2.33 -12.54 -22.93
N THR A 428 2.57 -12.60 -21.62
CA THR A 428 2.12 -13.70 -20.77
C THR A 428 1.34 -13.14 -19.59
N ARG A 429 0.59 -14.00 -18.92
CA ARG A 429 -0.06 -13.68 -17.64
C ARG A 429 0.93 -13.21 -16.57
N ASN A 430 2.21 -13.58 -16.67
CA ASN A 430 3.19 -13.20 -15.65
C ASN A 430 3.61 -11.74 -15.85
N VAL A 431 3.11 -10.89 -14.95
CA VAL A 431 3.46 -9.46 -14.85
C VAL A 431 4.15 -9.24 -13.51
N THR A 432 5.39 -8.76 -13.56
CA THR A 432 6.22 -8.57 -12.38
C THR A 432 6.13 -7.14 -11.84
N VAL A 433 6.36 -6.98 -10.53
CA VAL A 433 6.44 -5.67 -9.85
C VAL A 433 7.35 -4.69 -10.59
N ARG A 434 8.48 -5.17 -11.10
CA ARG A 434 9.48 -4.36 -11.80
C ARG A 434 8.97 -3.75 -13.10
N GLU A 435 8.06 -4.43 -13.79
CA GLU A 435 7.57 -4.00 -15.11
C GLU A 435 6.49 -2.94 -15.01
N VAL A 436 5.65 -3.03 -13.99
CA VAL A 436 4.60 -2.03 -13.73
C VAL A 436 5.09 -0.90 -12.81
N GLY A 437 5.95 -1.22 -11.83
CA GLY A 437 6.44 -0.25 -10.85
C GLY A 437 7.38 0.81 -11.43
N VAL A 438 8.03 0.55 -12.57
CA VAL A 438 8.81 1.59 -13.28
C VAL A 438 7.92 2.68 -13.86
N TYR A 439 6.71 2.35 -14.28
CA TYR A 439 5.71 3.35 -14.70
C TYR A 439 5.21 4.16 -13.51
N VAL A 440 5.03 3.55 -12.33
CA VAL A 440 4.70 4.27 -11.09
C VAL A 440 5.77 5.31 -10.75
N LEU A 441 7.04 4.91 -10.81
CA LEU A 441 8.17 5.82 -10.61
C LEU A 441 8.19 6.97 -11.64
N LYS A 442 7.89 6.65 -12.91
CA LYS A 442 7.87 7.64 -13.99
C LYS A 442 6.71 8.63 -13.87
N ILE A 443 5.53 8.16 -13.48
CA ILE A 443 4.39 9.04 -13.16
C ILE A 443 4.75 9.96 -12.00
N ALA A 444 5.34 9.44 -10.93
CA ALA A 444 5.79 10.25 -9.80
C ALA A 444 6.82 11.31 -10.24
N GLN A 445 7.77 10.96 -11.13
CA GLN A 445 8.75 11.89 -11.69
C GLN A 445 8.11 13.02 -12.52
N VAL A 446 7.19 12.68 -13.43
CA VAL A 446 6.63 13.63 -14.41
C VAL A 446 5.48 14.48 -13.85
N LEU A 447 4.68 13.91 -12.95
CA LEU A 447 3.48 14.55 -12.40
C LEU A 447 3.65 15.04 -10.97
N GLY A 448 4.69 14.59 -10.25
CA GLY A 448 4.87 14.93 -8.83
C GLY A 448 3.74 14.40 -7.94
N MET A 449 3.05 13.35 -8.37
CA MET A 449 2.00 12.69 -7.58
C MET A 449 2.60 11.91 -6.42
N ASN A 450 1.83 11.79 -5.33
CA ASN A 450 2.20 10.94 -4.20
C ASN A 450 2.01 9.46 -4.57
N LEU A 451 2.70 8.56 -3.85
CA LEU A 451 2.68 7.13 -4.14
C LEU A 451 1.28 6.51 -4.06
N THR A 452 0.58 6.71 -2.94
CA THR A 452 -0.71 6.06 -2.68
C THR A 452 -1.75 6.40 -3.75
N PRO A 453 -1.96 7.68 -4.13
CA PRO A 453 -2.83 8.01 -5.26
C PRO A 453 -2.46 7.35 -6.59
N ILE A 454 -1.15 7.21 -6.89
CA ILE A 454 -0.73 6.54 -8.14
C ILE A 454 -1.08 5.04 -8.10
N LEU A 455 -0.87 4.38 -6.96
CA LEU A 455 -1.19 2.96 -6.80
C LEU A 455 -2.69 2.68 -6.88
N ASP A 456 -3.51 3.64 -6.45
CA ASP A 456 -4.96 3.54 -6.45
C ASP A 456 -5.62 3.86 -7.80
N LEU A 457 -4.88 4.35 -8.80
CA LEU A 457 -5.42 4.67 -10.12
C LEU A 457 -6.14 3.47 -10.76
N GLU A 458 -7.27 3.76 -11.39
CA GLU A 458 -8.10 2.84 -12.17
C GLU A 458 -7.97 3.13 -13.67
N LEU A 459 -8.48 2.23 -14.52
CA LEU A 459 -8.35 2.34 -15.98
C LEU A 459 -9.12 3.54 -16.55
N ASP A 460 -10.21 3.92 -15.89
CA ASP A 460 -11.12 5.01 -16.24
C ASP A 460 -10.75 6.36 -15.62
N ASP A 461 -9.71 6.41 -14.78
CA ASP A 461 -9.26 7.64 -14.12
C ASP A 461 -8.59 8.64 -15.06
N TYR A 462 -8.18 8.21 -16.26
CA TYR A 462 -7.68 9.12 -17.29
C TYR A 462 -8.80 9.57 -18.22
N GLN A 463 -9.02 10.89 -18.26
CA GLN A 463 -9.98 11.51 -19.17
C GLN A 463 -9.26 12.39 -20.17
N GLU A 464 -9.42 12.10 -21.46
CA GLU A 464 -8.82 12.89 -22.53
C GLU A 464 -9.37 14.34 -22.56
N HIS A 465 -10.65 14.48 -22.22
CA HIS A 465 -11.38 15.74 -22.16
C HIS A 465 -12.40 15.70 -21.01
N HIS A 466 -12.16 16.50 -19.97
CA HIS A 466 -13.12 16.68 -18.88
C HIS A 466 -14.38 17.40 -19.36
N SER A 467 -15.57 16.93 -18.94
CA SER A 467 -16.88 17.40 -19.42
C SER A 467 -17.10 18.91 -19.27
N LEU A 468 -16.59 19.51 -18.20
CA LEU A 468 -16.79 20.94 -17.90
C LEU A 468 -15.69 21.87 -18.45
N THR A 469 -14.47 21.37 -18.60
CA THR A 469 -13.31 22.23 -18.91
C THR A 469 -12.66 21.89 -20.25
N ASN A 470 -13.05 20.76 -20.87
CA ASN A 470 -12.52 20.22 -22.11
C ASN A 470 -10.99 20.06 -22.11
N LYS A 471 -10.41 19.82 -20.93
CA LYS A 471 -8.97 19.61 -20.70
C LYS A 471 -8.69 18.16 -20.29
N PRO A 472 -7.52 17.63 -20.66
CA PRO A 472 -7.09 16.32 -20.17
C PRO A 472 -6.83 16.37 -18.67
N CYS A 473 -7.30 15.36 -17.96
CA CYS A 473 -7.09 15.25 -16.51
C CYS A 473 -6.99 13.81 -16.03
N LEU A 474 -6.36 13.65 -14.86
CA LEU A 474 -6.44 12.45 -14.05
C LEU A 474 -7.35 12.72 -12.86
N THR A 475 -8.34 11.85 -12.66
CA THR A 475 -9.14 11.78 -11.44
C THR A 475 -8.46 10.82 -10.47
N TYR A 476 -8.34 11.18 -9.20
CA TYR A 476 -7.85 10.25 -8.18
C TYR A 476 -8.40 10.58 -6.79
N TRP A 477 -8.37 9.59 -5.90
CA TRP A 477 -8.84 9.73 -4.53
C TRP A 477 -7.70 10.07 -3.57
N LYS A 478 -7.98 10.93 -2.59
CA LYS A 478 -7.02 11.28 -1.54
C LYS A 478 -7.71 11.35 -0.19
N GLU A 479 -7.40 10.42 0.71
CA GLU A 479 -7.80 10.53 2.11
C GLU A 479 -7.09 11.73 2.77
N ARG A 480 -7.85 12.72 3.22
CA ARG A 480 -7.31 13.86 3.98
C ARG A 480 -7.34 13.51 5.48
N SER A 481 -6.23 13.83 6.16
CA SER A 481 -5.99 13.53 7.58
C SER A 481 -6.94 14.20 8.58
N THR A 482 -7.87 15.04 8.11
CA THR A 482 -8.84 15.75 8.95
C THR A 482 -10.12 14.96 9.21
N GLY A 483 -10.37 13.84 8.54
CA GLY A 483 -11.54 12.99 8.80
C GLY A 483 -12.89 13.62 8.45
N GLU A 484 -12.90 14.86 7.94
CA GLU A 484 -14.07 15.48 7.33
C GLU A 484 -14.24 14.88 5.94
N LYS A 485 -15.32 14.09 5.79
CA LYS A 485 -15.91 13.87 4.48
C LYS A 485 -16.59 15.19 4.11
N MET A 486 -16.04 15.92 3.15
CA MET A 486 -16.82 16.99 2.53
C MET A 486 -18.03 16.36 1.83
N ILE A 487 -19.20 16.75 2.30
CA ILE A 487 -20.54 16.58 1.71
C ILE A 487 -20.80 17.91 0.98
N HIS A 488 -21.26 18.08 -0.25
CA HIS A 488 -21.65 17.25 -1.39
C HIS A 488 -21.54 18.16 -2.62
N LEU A 489 -21.15 17.59 -3.77
CA LEU A 489 -21.83 17.70 -5.06
C LEU A 489 -21.07 16.75 -5.97
N ASP A 490 -21.73 15.66 -6.36
CA ASP A 490 -21.20 14.45 -7.00
C ASP A 490 -20.53 14.62 -8.39
N LEU A 491 -20.03 15.82 -8.69
CA LEU A 491 -19.09 16.13 -9.77
C LEU A 491 -17.64 16.36 -9.28
N PHE A 492 -17.41 16.45 -7.96
CA PHE A 492 -16.14 16.89 -7.34
C PHE A 492 -15.58 15.93 -6.27
N HIS A 493 -15.82 14.61 -6.39
CA HIS A 493 -15.32 13.65 -5.41
C HIS A 493 -13.90 13.11 -5.71
N ALA A 494 -13.36 13.39 -6.89
CA ALA A 494 -11.96 13.12 -7.23
C ALA A 494 -11.13 14.42 -7.18
N ASP A 495 -9.95 14.37 -6.55
CA ASP A 495 -8.94 15.42 -6.74
C ASP A 495 -8.53 15.37 -8.23
N ILE A 496 -8.70 16.47 -8.96
CA ILE A 496 -8.40 16.55 -10.41
C ILE A 496 -6.99 17.11 -10.61
N GLN A 497 -6.11 16.34 -11.25
CA GLN A 497 -4.83 16.86 -11.75
C GLN A 497 -4.93 17.24 -13.22
N TRP A 498 -4.77 18.53 -13.49
CA TRP A 498 -4.70 19.07 -14.86
C TRP A 498 -3.34 18.76 -15.49
N LEU A 499 -3.36 18.35 -16.75
CA LEU A 499 -2.16 17.96 -17.49
C LEU A 499 -1.79 19.01 -18.53
N THR A 500 -0.48 19.30 -18.67
CA THR A 500 0.03 20.02 -19.84
C THR A 500 -0.05 19.16 -21.11
N VAL A 501 0.16 19.74 -22.28
CA VAL A 501 0.12 18.99 -23.57
C VAL A 501 1.15 17.85 -23.60
N SER A 502 2.35 18.05 -23.02
CA SER A 502 3.39 17.02 -22.94
C SER A 502 3.04 15.95 -21.91
N GLN A 503 2.50 16.34 -20.74
CA GLN A 503 2.03 15.40 -19.72
C GLN A 503 0.84 14.56 -20.21
N LYS A 504 -0.08 15.14 -21.00
CA LYS A 504 -1.19 14.41 -21.63
C LYS A 504 -0.66 13.21 -22.43
N LYS A 505 0.22 13.48 -23.40
CA LYS A 505 0.79 12.45 -24.28
C LYS A 505 1.51 11.37 -23.48
N PHE A 506 2.22 11.77 -22.43
CA PHE A 506 2.90 10.85 -21.53
C PHE A 506 1.91 9.94 -20.79
N VAL A 507 0.88 10.50 -20.14
CA VAL A 507 -0.11 9.74 -19.37
C VAL A 507 -0.88 8.78 -20.26
N GLU A 508 -1.34 9.24 -21.42
CA GLU A 508 -2.00 8.42 -22.44
C GLU A 508 -1.15 7.21 -22.83
N THR A 509 0.13 7.46 -23.15
CA THR A 509 1.09 6.38 -23.48
C THR A 509 1.25 5.39 -22.32
N VAL A 510 1.34 5.86 -21.07
CA VAL A 510 1.50 4.98 -19.91
C VAL A 510 0.26 4.12 -19.69
N PHE A 511 -0.94 4.71 -19.79
CA PHE A 511 -2.20 3.97 -19.63
C PHE A 511 -2.32 2.88 -20.70
N ASP A 512 -2.04 3.20 -21.97
CA ASP A 512 -2.05 2.23 -23.06
C ASP A 512 -1.04 1.09 -22.85
N GLU A 513 0.20 1.44 -22.52
CA GLU A 513 1.29 0.48 -22.33
C GLU A 513 1.03 -0.45 -21.14
N VAL A 514 0.58 0.08 -20.00
CA VAL A 514 0.26 -0.71 -18.81
C VAL A 514 -0.97 -1.58 -19.04
N THR A 515 -2.00 -1.06 -19.71
CA THR A 515 -3.20 -1.83 -20.06
C THR A 515 -2.86 -2.99 -20.99
N GLN A 516 -2.04 -2.74 -22.01
CA GLN A 516 -1.57 -3.79 -22.91
C GLN A 516 -0.71 -4.84 -22.18
N LEU A 517 0.22 -4.40 -21.34
CA LEU A 517 1.10 -5.26 -20.55
C LEU A 517 0.33 -6.18 -19.60
N THR A 518 -0.74 -5.66 -19.00
CA THR A 518 -1.55 -6.34 -17.99
C THR A 518 -2.74 -7.11 -18.57
N SER A 519 -3.03 -6.95 -19.88
CA SER A 519 -4.19 -7.55 -20.57
C SER A 519 -4.43 -9.04 -20.27
N GLU A 520 -3.39 -9.88 -20.37
CA GLU A 520 -3.51 -11.32 -20.09
C GLU A 520 -3.74 -11.63 -18.60
N ALA A 521 -3.19 -10.82 -17.70
CA ALA A 521 -3.40 -10.97 -16.26
C ALA A 521 -4.82 -10.56 -15.85
N ARG A 522 -5.39 -9.51 -16.47
CA ARG A 522 -6.75 -9.02 -16.20
C ARG A 522 -7.83 -10.05 -16.51
N LYS A 523 -7.65 -10.88 -17.55
CA LYS A 523 -8.58 -11.96 -17.93
C LYS A 523 -8.88 -12.99 -16.83
N ILE A 524 -8.06 -13.04 -15.79
CA ILE A 524 -8.24 -13.96 -14.65
C ILE A 524 -8.33 -13.24 -13.30
N ALA A 525 -8.26 -11.92 -13.29
CA ALA A 525 -8.46 -11.13 -12.08
C ALA A 525 -9.95 -11.12 -11.70
N SER A 526 -10.25 -10.98 -10.40
CA SER A 526 -11.63 -10.68 -9.97
C SER A 526 -12.06 -9.31 -10.46
N ASP A 527 -13.36 -9.09 -10.57
CA ASP A 527 -13.93 -7.81 -11.02
C ASP A 527 -13.38 -6.62 -10.20
N GLU A 528 -13.24 -6.78 -8.88
CA GLU A 528 -12.66 -5.79 -7.95
C GLU A 528 -11.22 -5.36 -8.26
N ILE A 529 -10.40 -6.27 -8.81
CA ILE A 529 -8.97 -6.00 -9.11
C ILE A 529 -8.80 -5.63 -10.59
N SER A 530 -9.71 -6.10 -11.44
CA SER A 530 -9.61 -5.98 -12.90
C SER A 530 -9.63 -4.53 -13.39
N ASN A 531 -10.22 -3.59 -12.64
CA ASN A 531 -10.25 -2.16 -12.98
C ASN A 531 -9.00 -1.38 -12.55
N ARG A 532 -8.16 -1.93 -11.66
CA ARG A 532 -6.97 -1.22 -11.15
C ARG A 532 -5.90 -1.06 -12.22
N LEU A 533 -5.29 0.10 -12.36
CA LEU A 533 -4.27 0.35 -13.39
C LEU A 533 -3.04 -0.53 -13.18
N PHE A 534 -2.52 -0.59 -11.94
CA PHE A 534 -1.31 -1.35 -11.61
C PHE A 534 -1.62 -2.71 -10.97
N ILE A 535 -1.64 -3.76 -11.78
CA ILE A 535 -1.79 -5.14 -11.32
C ILE A 535 -0.54 -5.98 -11.60
N THR A 536 -0.29 -6.95 -10.73
CA THR A 536 0.77 -7.95 -10.87
C THR A 536 0.19 -9.35 -10.80
N LEU A 537 0.87 -10.31 -11.42
CA LEU A 537 0.44 -11.70 -11.41
C LEU A 537 1.66 -12.63 -11.45
N GLN A 538 2.02 -13.19 -10.30
CA GLN A 538 2.97 -14.31 -10.22
C GLN A 538 2.27 -15.66 -10.04
N TYR A 539 1.36 -15.72 -9.06
CA TYR A 539 0.55 -16.92 -8.76
C TYR A 539 -0.95 -16.59 -8.67
N ILE A 540 -1.27 -15.41 -8.12
CA ILE A 540 -2.62 -14.88 -7.95
C ILE A 540 -2.55 -13.40 -8.35
N PRO A 541 -3.56 -12.87 -9.06
CA PRO A 541 -3.64 -11.44 -9.39
C PRO A 541 -3.68 -10.61 -8.12
N LYS A 542 -2.88 -9.53 -8.07
CA LYS A 542 -2.82 -8.60 -6.94
C LYS A 542 -2.62 -7.19 -7.43
N THR A 543 -3.18 -6.23 -6.70
CA THR A 543 -2.83 -4.81 -6.85
C THR A 543 -1.41 -4.57 -6.34
N LEU A 544 -0.74 -3.59 -6.93
CA LEU A 544 0.59 -3.18 -6.51
C LEU A 544 0.51 -2.38 -5.20
N ALA A 545 1.33 -2.72 -4.20
CA ALA A 545 1.30 -2.07 -2.89
C ALA A 545 2.60 -1.30 -2.57
N GLU A 546 2.58 -0.46 -1.52
CA GLU A 546 3.73 0.34 -1.09
C GLU A 546 4.97 -0.50 -0.73
N TYR A 547 4.74 -1.69 -0.14
CA TYR A 547 5.81 -2.65 0.16
C TYR A 547 6.52 -3.14 -1.11
N ASP A 548 5.78 -3.39 -2.19
CA ASP A 548 6.35 -3.87 -3.46
C ASP A 548 7.27 -2.81 -4.08
N MET A 549 6.87 -1.54 -3.97
CA MET A 549 7.66 -0.41 -4.42
C MET A 549 8.94 -0.22 -3.60
N SER A 550 8.86 -0.39 -2.28
CA SER A 550 10.04 -0.34 -1.40
C SER A 550 11.11 -1.37 -1.79
N LYS A 551 10.66 -2.57 -2.18
CA LYS A 551 11.55 -3.62 -2.69
C LYS A 551 12.14 -3.25 -4.05
N LEU A 552 11.32 -2.72 -4.96
CA LEU A 552 11.75 -2.29 -6.29
C LEU A 552 12.83 -1.20 -6.20
N TYR A 553 12.72 -0.24 -5.27
CA TYR A 553 13.71 0.81 -5.10
C TYR A 553 15.10 0.22 -4.82
N SER A 554 15.19 -0.69 -3.84
CA SER A 554 16.44 -1.36 -3.49
C SER A 554 17.01 -2.17 -4.66
N GLU A 555 16.16 -2.91 -5.38
CA GLU A 555 16.57 -3.68 -6.56
C GLU A 555 17.14 -2.79 -7.68
N LEU A 556 16.56 -1.61 -7.92
CA LEU A 556 17.04 -0.67 -8.95
C LEU A 556 18.34 0.02 -8.53
N VAL A 557 18.44 0.45 -7.27
CA VAL A 557 19.66 1.08 -6.73
C VAL A 557 20.84 0.12 -6.80
N GLU A 558 20.64 -1.15 -6.44
CA GLU A 558 21.69 -2.17 -6.50
C GLU A 558 22.08 -2.51 -7.96
N LYS A 559 21.09 -2.74 -8.84
CA LYS A 559 21.38 -3.13 -10.24
C LYS A 559 22.13 -2.04 -10.99
N TYR A 560 21.72 -0.79 -10.84
CA TYR A 560 22.30 0.35 -11.57
C TYR A 560 23.40 1.06 -10.78
N GLN A 561 23.71 0.59 -9.56
CA GLN A 561 24.74 1.17 -8.70
C GLN A 561 24.54 2.68 -8.50
N LEU A 562 23.28 3.10 -8.28
CA LEU A 562 22.92 4.51 -8.15
C LEU A 562 23.56 5.10 -6.90
N LYS A 563 24.24 6.24 -7.04
CA LYS A 563 24.95 6.90 -5.94
C LYS A 563 24.41 8.29 -5.67
N ASN A 564 24.40 8.65 -4.39
CA ASN A 564 24.18 10.03 -3.95
C ASN A 564 25.47 10.87 -4.15
N ASP A 565 25.37 12.18 -3.89
CA ASP A 565 26.50 13.11 -4.05
C ASP A 565 27.71 12.76 -3.16
N ASP A 566 27.50 12.04 -2.05
CA ASP A 566 28.57 11.57 -1.14
C ASP A 566 29.20 10.23 -1.58
N GLY A 567 28.81 9.69 -2.74
CA GLY A 567 29.28 8.40 -3.26
C GLY A 567 28.70 7.16 -2.57
N LYS A 568 27.72 7.32 -1.68
CA LYS A 568 26.97 6.23 -1.02
C LYS A 568 25.78 5.80 -1.88
N ALA A 569 25.19 4.66 -1.56
CA ALA A 569 23.99 4.17 -2.25
C ALA A 569 22.84 5.20 -2.17
N LEU A 570 22.23 5.51 -3.33
CA LEU A 570 21.16 6.48 -3.45
C LEU A 570 19.89 6.00 -2.73
N LEU A 571 19.29 6.86 -1.91
CA LEU A 571 17.95 6.62 -1.37
C LEU A 571 16.89 6.99 -2.43
N LEU A 572 16.52 6.01 -3.24
CA LEU A 572 15.42 6.13 -4.20
C LEU A 572 14.06 5.99 -3.48
N THR A 573 13.19 6.99 -3.64
CA THR A 573 11.84 6.98 -3.07
C THR A 573 10.93 7.90 -3.88
N THR A 574 9.66 7.52 -4.03
CA THR A 574 8.67 8.34 -4.76
C THR A 574 8.41 9.68 -4.10
N THR A 575 8.56 9.78 -2.78
CA THR A 575 8.29 11.01 -2.03
C THR A 575 9.21 12.16 -2.39
N ARG A 576 10.41 11.87 -2.91
CA ARG A 576 11.40 12.89 -3.33
C ARG A 576 11.14 13.45 -4.73
N PHE A 577 10.35 12.80 -5.58
CA PHE A 577 10.10 13.31 -6.93
C PHE A 577 9.31 14.60 -6.94
N ARG A 578 8.30 14.75 -6.07
CA ARG A 578 7.50 15.97 -6.00
C ARG A 578 8.33 17.22 -5.64
N PRO A 579 9.17 17.23 -4.59
CA PRO A 579 10.17 18.28 -4.37
C PRO A 579 11.10 18.52 -5.55
N THR A 580 11.53 17.45 -6.22
CA THR A 580 12.47 17.52 -7.34
C THR A 580 11.85 18.24 -8.53
N LEU A 581 10.62 17.88 -8.90
CA LEU A 581 9.85 18.55 -9.95
C LEU A 581 9.70 20.04 -9.64
N VAL A 582 9.36 20.39 -8.39
CA VAL A 582 9.22 21.80 -7.99
C VAL A 582 10.54 22.56 -8.06
N SER A 583 11.66 21.92 -7.72
CA SER A 583 13.01 22.48 -7.93
C SER A 583 13.25 22.81 -9.40
N GLU A 584 12.95 21.87 -10.31
CA GLU A 584 13.13 22.03 -11.75
C GLU A 584 12.27 23.19 -12.31
N LEU A 585 11.02 23.29 -11.87
CA LEU A 585 10.12 24.37 -12.30
C LEU A 585 10.65 25.75 -11.86
N ILE A 586 11.17 25.87 -10.64
CA ILE A 586 11.77 27.13 -10.14
C ILE A 586 13.07 27.45 -10.87
N GLU A 587 13.91 26.45 -11.11
CA GLU A 587 15.15 26.59 -11.89
C GLU A 587 14.85 27.10 -13.30
N ALA A 588 13.75 26.63 -13.91
CA ALA A 588 13.25 27.06 -15.22
C ALA A 588 12.55 28.43 -15.21
N GLY A 589 12.41 29.09 -14.05
CA GLY A 589 11.80 30.41 -13.93
C GLY A 589 10.26 30.41 -14.02
N ILE A 590 9.62 29.27 -13.79
CA ILE A 590 8.15 29.16 -13.85
C ILE A 590 7.53 29.87 -12.65
N GLY A 591 6.46 30.62 -12.90
CA GLY A 591 5.80 31.44 -11.89
C GLY A 591 5.18 30.61 -10.76
N ILE A 592 5.20 31.15 -9.53
CA ILE A 592 4.70 30.47 -8.31
C ILE A 592 3.21 30.09 -8.42
N ARG A 593 2.41 30.88 -9.15
CA ARG A 593 0.99 30.57 -9.40
C ARG A 593 0.81 29.35 -10.32
N GLU A 594 1.72 29.13 -11.26
CA GLU A 594 1.71 27.95 -12.12
C GLU A 594 2.16 26.70 -11.34
N ILE A 595 3.16 26.85 -10.46
CA ILE A 595 3.57 25.81 -9.51
C ILE A 595 2.41 25.43 -8.58
N GLN A 596 1.69 26.42 -8.01
CA GLN A 596 0.50 26.16 -7.18
C GLN A 596 -0.53 25.30 -7.92
N TYR A 597 -0.82 25.67 -9.17
CA TYR A 597 -1.80 24.98 -10.00
C TYR A 597 -1.36 23.55 -10.34
N LEU A 598 -0.10 23.36 -10.74
CA LEU A 598 0.46 22.05 -11.05
C LEU A 598 0.48 21.12 -9.83
N LEU A 599 0.68 21.69 -8.64
CA LEU A 599 0.67 20.94 -7.38
C LEU A 599 -0.74 20.72 -6.81
N GLY A 600 -1.79 21.35 -7.37
CA GLY A 600 -3.15 21.27 -6.83
C GLY A 600 -3.28 21.87 -5.42
N HIS A 601 -2.49 22.89 -5.11
CA HIS A 601 -2.57 23.59 -3.83
C HIS A 601 -3.72 24.62 -3.84
N SER A 602 -4.54 24.61 -2.79
CA SER A 602 -5.72 25.49 -2.68
C SER A 602 -5.38 26.98 -2.61
N SER A 603 -4.17 27.34 -2.15
CA SER A 603 -3.72 28.73 -2.05
C SER A 603 -2.24 28.89 -2.40
N ILE A 604 -1.86 30.13 -2.75
CA ILE A 604 -0.45 30.52 -2.91
C ILE A 604 0.29 30.33 -1.60
N TYR A 605 -0.34 30.63 -0.45
CA TYR A 605 0.26 30.44 0.86
C TYR A 605 0.64 28.97 1.14
N THR A 606 -0.21 28.01 0.77
CA THR A 606 0.12 26.57 0.87
C THR A 606 1.32 26.23 0.01
N THR A 607 1.42 26.82 -1.18
CA THR A 607 2.60 26.69 -2.03
C THR A 607 3.83 27.33 -1.40
N MET A 608 3.72 28.55 -0.85
CA MET A 608 4.82 29.24 -0.17
C MET A 608 5.35 28.44 1.02
N ARG A 609 4.47 28.00 1.91
CA ARG A 609 4.84 27.17 3.07
C ARG A 609 5.48 25.86 2.63
N TYR A 610 4.99 25.27 1.55
CA TYR A 610 5.62 24.08 0.97
C TYR A 610 7.02 24.39 0.45
N LEU A 611 7.21 25.46 -0.33
CA LEU A 611 8.51 25.89 -0.85
C LEU A 611 9.52 26.23 0.26
N GLU A 612 9.07 26.84 1.35
CA GLU A 612 9.90 27.11 2.54
C GLU A 612 10.35 25.84 3.25
N GLN A 613 9.53 24.79 3.21
CA GLN A 613 9.86 23.47 3.76
C GLN A 613 10.83 22.66 2.89
N LEU A 614 10.93 22.98 1.60
CA LEU A 614 11.86 22.31 0.69
C LEU A 614 13.31 22.73 1.02
N ASP A 615 14.20 21.74 1.15
CA ASP A 615 15.63 21.95 1.44
C ASP A 615 16.37 22.40 0.16
N PHE A 616 15.96 23.54 -0.39
CA PHE A 616 16.54 24.15 -1.57
C PHE A 616 17.88 24.84 -1.27
N ASP A 617 18.76 24.85 -2.26
CA ASP A 617 19.98 25.66 -2.24
C ASP A 617 19.65 27.16 -2.10
N ARG A 618 20.56 27.90 -1.46
CA ARG A 618 20.42 29.34 -1.17
C ARG A 618 20.09 30.18 -2.41
N SER A 619 20.60 29.78 -3.58
CA SER A 619 20.34 30.43 -4.87
C SER A 619 18.90 30.26 -5.36
N ILE A 620 18.30 29.09 -5.15
CA ILE A 620 16.91 28.77 -5.51
C ILE A 620 15.96 29.49 -4.55
N LYS A 621 16.29 29.51 -3.24
CA LYS A 621 15.55 30.30 -2.25
C LYS A 621 15.54 31.78 -2.62
N GLU A 622 16.67 32.33 -3.06
CA GLU A 622 16.75 33.74 -3.47
C GLU A 622 15.97 34.02 -4.76
N LYS A 623 15.96 33.11 -5.74
CA LYS A 623 15.11 33.24 -6.94
C LYS A 623 13.61 33.19 -6.61
N ALA A 624 13.20 32.23 -5.77
CA ALA A 624 11.83 32.14 -5.28
C ALA A 624 11.45 33.41 -4.50
N ARG A 625 12.31 33.86 -3.59
CA ARG A 625 12.13 35.09 -2.80
C ARG A 625 12.03 36.33 -3.68
N LYS A 626 12.87 36.49 -4.69
CA LYS A 626 12.78 37.60 -5.66
C LYS A 626 11.50 37.57 -6.50
N THR A 627 11.04 36.37 -6.87
CA THR A 627 9.74 36.21 -7.56
C THR A 627 8.59 36.59 -6.63
N ILE A 628 8.67 36.22 -5.34
CA ILE A 628 7.73 36.61 -4.29
C ILE A 628 7.75 38.12 -4.06
N GLU A 629 8.93 38.72 -3.90
CA GLU A 629 9.10 40.17 -3.78
C GLU A 629 8.59 40.89 -5.02
N GLY A 630 8.73 40.31 -6.21
CA GLY A 630 8.12 40.81 -7.45
C GLY A 630 6.59 40.81 -7.38
N ILE A 631 5.97 39.71 -6.93
CA ILE A 631 4.52 39.61 -6.76
C ILE A 631 4.01 40.57 -5.67
N TYR A 632 4.70 40.63 -4.53
CA TYR A 632 4.37 41.51 -3.40
C TYR A 632 4.60 42.99 -3.75
N SER A 633 5.71 43.35 -4.38
CA SER A 633 5.96 44.72 -4.81
C SER A 633 4.93 45.14 -5.87
N THR A 634 4.56 44.26 -6.80
CA THR A 634 3.50 44.56 -7.78
C THR A 634 2.11 44.71 -7.12
N ALA A 635 1.83 43.94 -6.05
CA ALA A 635 0.58 44.03 -5.29
C ALA A 635 0.54 45.25 -4.34
N VAL A 636 1.66 45.61 -3.72
CA VAL A 636 1.77 46.67 -2.70
C VAL A 636 2.08 48.04 -3.32
N TYR A 637 2.87 48.13 -4.40
CA TYR A 637 3.14 49.41 -5.09
C TYR A 637 1.99 49.93 -5.96
N LYS A 638 0.94 49.13 -6.22
CA LYS A 638 -0.33 49.68 -6.74
C LYS A 638 -1.08 50.52 -5.70
N GLY A 639 -0.66 50.54 -4.44
CA GLY A 639 -1.24 51.35 -3.36
C GLY A 639 -0.70 52.78 -3.23
N LYS A 640 0.38 53.18 -3.91
CA LYS A 640 0.90 54.56 -3.84
C LYS A 640 1.44 55.06 -5.18
N SER A 641 0.64 55.93 -5.81
CA SER A 641 0.97 56.88 -6.87
C SER A 641 2.08 56.48 -7.86
N SER A 642 1.68 55.83 -8.95
CA SER A 642 2.21 56.20 -10.25
C SER A 642 1.07 56.12 -11.27
N SER A 643 0.93 57.20 -12.02
CA SER A 643 0.00 57.36 -13.14
C SER A 643 0.22 56.28 -14.19
N ILE A 644 -0.39 55.10 -13.99
CA ILE A 644 -0.64 54.17 -15.09
C ILE A 644 -1.86 54.72 -15.81
N ASN A 645 -1.72 54.94 -17.12
CA ASN A 645 -2.81 55.32 -18.01
C ASN A 645 -4.10 54.61 -17.60
N LYS A 646 -5.11 55.40 -17.18
CA LYS A 646 -6.47 54.92 -16.93
C LYS A 646 -7.00 54.30 -18.23
N ASN A 647 -6.80 53.00 -18.41
CA ASN A 647 -7.58 52.25 -19.38
C ASN A 647 -9.00 52.19 -18.81
N GLN A 648 -9.86 53.08 -19.29
CA GLN A 648 -11.28 53.14 -18.96
C GLN A 648 -11.86 51.71 -18.96
N ARG A 649 -12.29 51.21 -17.79
CA ARG A 649 -13.00 49.94 -17.56
C ARG A 649 -14.52 50.08 -17.73
N ARG A 650 -15.02 51.29 -17.96
CA ARG A 650 -16.41 51.56 -18.33
C ARG A 650 -16.59 51.26 -19.82
N TYR A 651 -17.27 50.17 -20.12
CA TYR A 651 -17.53 49.74 -21.50
C TYR A 651 -19.02 49.67 -21.79
N ASP A 652 -19.41 50.03 -23.01
CA ASP A 652 -20.79 49.89 -23.48
C ASP A 652 -21.14 48.39 -23.63
N ALA A 653 -22.38 48.01 -23.30
CA ALA A 653 -22.83 46.62 -23.30
C ALA A 653 -22.73 45.95 -24.69
N SER A 654 -22.65 46.77 -25.74
CA SER A 654 -22.43 46.38 -27.14
C SER A 654 -21.02 45.81 -27.41
N GLN A 655 -20.05 46.01 -26.52
CA GLN A 655 -18.66 45.56 -26.66
C GLN A 655 -18.35 44.24 -25.92
N ILE A 656 -19.33 43.66 -25.22
CA ILE A 656 -19.19 42.41 -24.47
C ILE A 656 -19.42 41.22 -25.40
N ILE A 657 -18.37 40.43 -25.68
CA ILE A 657 -18.47 39.24 -26.54
C ILE A 657 -19.06 38.04 -25.79
N MET A 658 -18.74 37.87 -24.50
CA MET A 658 -19.31 36.83 -23.63
C MET A 658 -19.50 37.35 -22.20
N LYS A 659 -20.59 36.89 -21.55
CA LYS A 659 -20.91 37.20 -20.15
C LYS A 659 -20.41 36.09 -19.24
N THR A 660 -19.79 36.46 -18.12
CA THR A 660 -19.41 35.56 -17.02
C THR A 660 -20.13 36.00 -15.75
N PRO A 661 -20.24 35.14 -14.71
CA PRO A 661 -20.86 35.51 -13.43
C PRO A 661 -20.20 36.67 -12.67
N LEU A 662 -19.03 37.15 -13.13
CA LEU A 662 -18.25 38.21 -12.47
C LEU A 662 -18.02 39.43 -13.40
N GLY A 663 -18.63 39.46 -14.60
CA GLY A 663 -18.46 40.54 -15.59
C GLY A 663 -18.47 40.07 -17.06
N GLY A 664 -18.31 41.00 -18.00
CA GLY A 664 -18.16 40.73 -19.43
C GLY A 664 -16.70 40.49 -19.85
N CYS A 665 -16.45 39.73 -20.91
CA CYS A 665 -15.10 39.54 -21.46
C CYS A 665 -14.94 40.23 -22.83
N LYS A 666 -13.88 41.04 -22.97
CA LYS A 666 -13.50 41.75 -24.20
C LYS A 666 -13.13 40.79 -25.34
N ASN A 667 -12.33 39.75 -25.04
CA ASN A 667 -11.97 38.72 -26.01
C ASN A 667 -11.50 37.45 -25.29
N ILE A 668 -12.32 36.41 -25.31
CA ILE A 668 -11.97 35.11 -24.71
C ILE A 668 -10.78 34.43 -25.40
N PHE A 669 -10.46 34.80 -26.64
CA PHE A 669 -9.37 34.22 -27.44
C PHE A 669 -8.04 34.97 -27.31
N ASP A 670 -8.02 36.09 -26.58
CA ASP A 670 -6.83 36.92 -26.39
C ASP A 670 -6.63 37.26 -24.91
N PRO A 671 -6.27 36.27 -24.07
CA PRO A 671 -6.09 36.51 -22.64
C PRO A 671 -4.81 37.33 -22.36
N PRO A 672 -4.63 37.90 -21.16
CA PRO A 672 -3.43 38.67 -20.80
C PRO A 672 -2.13 37.88 -20.94
N ASP A 673 -1.00 38.58 -21.06
CA ASP A 673 0.30 37.98 -21.37
C ASP A 673 0.72 36.91 -20.33
N PHE A 674 0.43 37.12 -19.04
CA PHE A 674 0.70 36.11 -18.02
C PHE A 674 -0.09 34.80 -18.20
N ILE A 675 -1.22 34.82 -18.92
CA ILE A 675 -1.97 33.62 -19.31
C ILE A 675 -1.39 33.05 -20.61
N LYS A 676 -1.03 33.90 -21.58
CA LYS A 676 -0.40 33.48 -22.86
C LYS A 676 0.94 32.78 -22.65
N GLU A 677 1.69 33.19 -21.64
CA GLU A 677 2.97 32.60 -21.23
C GLU A 677 2.82 31.31 -20.43
N SER A 678 1.61 30.97 -19.97
CA SER A 678 1.36 29.73 -19.24
C SER A 678 1.36 28.52 -20.18
N SER A 679 1.88 27.40 -19.69
CA SER A 679 1.83 26.09 -20.37
C SER A 679 0.41 25.56 -20.63
N LEU A 680 -0.61 26.22 -20.05
CA LEU A 680 -2.03 25.88 -20.18
C LEU A 680 -2.73 26.67 -21.30
N TYR A 681 -2.06 27.65 -21.91
CA TYR A 681 -2.60 28.43 -23.01
C TYR A 681 -2.43 27.71 -24.34
N ILE A 682 -3.53 27.60 -25.09
CA ILE A 682 -3.56 27.06 -26.44
C ILE A 682 -4.02 28.19 -27.34
N LYS A 683 -3.12 28.66 -28.22
CA LYS A 683 -3.39 29.76 -29.16
C LYS A 683 -4.65 29.43 -29.99
N GLY A 684 -5.65 30.31 -29.93
CA GLY A 684 -6.92 30.16 -30.65
C GLY A 684 -8.04 29.44 -29.89
N LYS A 685 -7.83 28.99 -28.64
CA LYS A 685 -8.91 28.47 -27.77
C LYS A 685 -9.39 29.51 -26.75
N PRO A 686 -10.68 29.47 -26.34
CA PRO A 686 -11.23 30.44 -25.40
C PRO A 686 -10.69 30.21 -23.97
N CYS A 687 -10.49 31.30 -23.23
CA CYS A 687 -9.99 31.30 -21.85
C CYS A 687 -10.97 30.61 -20.88
N SER A 688 -10.46 29.73 -20.02
CA SER A 688 -11.25 28.90 -19.09
C SER A 688 -10.99 29.23 -17.60
N GLN A 689 -10.33 30.35 -17.30
CA GLN A 689 -9.85 30.70 -15.95
C GLN A 689 -10.81 31.67 -15.25
N TYR A 690 -12.05 31.24 -14.97
CA TYR A 690 -13.13 32.08 -14.46
C TYR A 690 -12.84 32.74 -13.10
N ASN A 691 -12.15 32.04 -12.20
CA ASN A 691 -11.79 32.56 -10.87
C ASN A 691 -10.72 33.67 -10.93
N LYS A 692 -10.16 33.94 -12.11
CA LYS A 692 -9.18 35.02 -12.34
C LYS A 692 -9.78 36.18 -13.14
N CYS A 693 -11.09 36.13 -13.44
CA CYS A 693 -11.76 37.17 -14.23
C CYS A 693 -11.64 38.56 -13.60
N ILE A 694 -11.84 38.71 -12.28
CA ILE A 694 -11.77 40.01 -11.58
C ILE A 694 -10.40 40.69 -11.71
N SER A 695 -9.32 39.92 -11.82
CA SER A 695 -7.95 40.43 -11.99
C SER A 695 -7.50 40.54 -13.45
N CYS A 696 -8.37 40.19 -14.40
CA CYS A 696 -8.05 40.15 -15.83
C CYS A 696 -8.20 41.52 -16.49
N GLU A 697 -7.21 41.96 -17.27
CA GLU A 697 -7.28 43.21 -18.04
C GLU A 697 -8.34 43.19 -19.15
N SER A 698 -8.79 42.01 -19.55
CA SER A 698 -9.86 41.80 -20.54
C SER A 698 -11.25 41.73 -19.93
N LEU A 699 -11.37 41.90 -18.60
CA LEU A 699 -12.66 42.01 -17.91
C LEU A 699 -13.27 43.38 -18.16
N MET A 700 -14.50 43.38 -18.65
CA MET A 700 -15.34 44.56 -18.79
C MET A 700 -16.40 44.54 -17.70
N LEU A 701 -16.42 45.58 -16.87
CA LEU A 701 -17.45 45.78 -15.86
C LEU A 701 -18.45 46.82 -16.37
N THR A 702 -19.72 46.59 -16.08
CA THR A 702 -20.81 47.54 -16.38
C THR A 702 -21.61 47.73 -15.12
N GLU A 703 -22.42 48.78 -15.09
CA GLU A 703 -23.25 49.15 -13.93
C GLU A 703 -24.11 47.96 -13.43
N LYS A 704 -24.62 47.14 -14.36
CA LYS A 704 -25.40 45.91 -14.06
C LYS A 704 -24.67 44.84 -13.26
N HIS A 705 -23.34 44.84 -13.22
CA HIS A 705 -22.54 43.85 -12.48
C HIS A 705 -22.20 44.34 -11.06
N LEU A 706 -22.37 45.63 -10.76
CA LEU A 706 -22.02 46.21 -9.47
C LEU A 706 -22.82 45.63 -8.30
N PRO A 707 -24.14 45.38 -8.42
CA PRO A 707 -24.92 44.79 -7.32
C PRO A 707 -24.40 43.42 -6.88
N GLU A 708 -24.02 42.54 -7.81
CA GLU A 708 -23.47 41.22 -7.50
C GLU A 708 -22.08 41.31 -6.84
N LEU A 709 -21.25 42.27 -7.25
CA LEU A 709 -19.94 42.52 -6.64
C LEU A 709 -20.06 43.08 -5.21
N PHE A 710 -21.03 43.96 -4.95
CA PHE A 710 -21.34 44.44 -3.59
C PHE A 710 -21.87 43.32 -2.69
N ALA A 711 -22.72 42.43 -3.22
CA ALA A 711 -23.20 41.27 -2.49
C ALA A 711 -22.04 40.31 -2.15
N MET A 712 -21.11 40.10 -3.08
CA MET A 712 -19.89 39.32 -2.85
C MET A 712 -18.97 39.93 -1.79
N GLN A 713 -18.79 41.25 -1.80
CA GLN A 713 -17.99 41.96 -0.80
C GLN A 713 -18.61 41.82 0.61
N ARG A 714 -19.93 41.97 0.72
CA ARG A 714 -20.67 41.77 1.98
C ARG A 714 -20.44 40.37 2.55
N ASP A 715 -20.55 39.35 1.72
CA ASP A 715 -20.45 37.96 2.16
C ASP A 715 -19.02 37.60 2.61
N TYR A 716 -18.00 38.16 1.95
CA TYR A 716 -16.60 38.04 2.38
C TYR A 716 -16.32 38.75 3.71
N LEU A 717 -16.87 39.96 3.91
CA LEU A 717 -16.73 40.70 5.17
C LEU A 717 -17.43 39.98 6.33
N SER A 718 -18.65 39.46 6.11
CA SER A 718 -19.39 38.67 7.10
C SER A 718 -18.63 37.40 7.52
N SER A 719 -17.95 36.76 6.55
CA SER A 719 -17.11 35.57 6.79
C SER A 719 -15.84 35.87 7.62
N LEU A 720 -15.37 37.13 7.63
CA LEU A 720 -14.27 37.56 8.51
C LEU A 720 -14.76 37.84 9.94
N GLU A 721 -15.99 38.35 10.10
CA GLU A 721 -16.59 38.64 11.41
C GLU A 721 -16.95 37.37 12.18
N SER A 722 -17.36 36.29 11.51
CA SER A 722 -17.77 35.03 12.15
C SER A 722 -16.62 34.21 12.77
N SER A 723 -15.36 34.63 12.63
CA SER A 723 -14.14 33.96 13.14
C SER A 723 -13.82 32.57 12.56
N GLU A 724 -14.71 31.99 11.74
CA GLU A 724 -14.56 30.65 11.16
C GLU A 724 -13.47 30.61 10.07
N VAL A 725 -13.38 31.65 9.24
CA VAL A 725 -12.41 31.70 8.12
C VAL A 725 -11.01 32.10 8.57
N ILE A 726 -10.87 32.87 9.66
CA ILE A 726 -9.59 33.43 10.15
C ILE A 726 -8.56 32.34 10.47
N ASN A 727 -9.01 31.17 10.93
CA ASN A 727 -8.14 30.04 11.27
C ASN A 727 -7.91 29.06 10.11
N THR A 728 -8.39 29.39 8.91
CA THR A 728 -8.27 28.54 7.72
C THR A 728 -7.26 29.13 6.72
N PRO A 729 -6.68 28.29 5.84
CA PRO A 729 -5.83 28.77 4.73
C PRO A 729 -6.54 29.71 3.74
N TYR A 730 -7.88 29.83 3.83
CA TYR A 730 -8.70 30.66 2.94
C TYR A 730 -8.76 32.13 3.38
N HIS A 731 -8.38 32.45 4.62
CA HIS A 731 -8.33 33.83 5.13
C HIS A 731 -7.56 34.77 4.19
N VAL A 732 -6.40 34.34 3.70
CA VAL A 732 -5.56 35.13 2.79
C VAL A 732 -6.24 35.36 1.44
N VAL A 733 -6.99 34.38 0.93
CA VAL A 733 -7.73 34.48 -0.34
C VAL A 733 -8.90 35.45 -0.22
N VAL A 734 -9.60 35.41 0.92
CA VAL A 734 -10.68 36.36 1.23
C VAL A 734 -10.16 37.79 1.30
N LEU A 735 -9.00 38.02 1.96
CA LEU A 735 -8.37 39.34 2.01
C LEU A 735 -7.91 39.84 0.62
N GLU A 736 -7.35 38.97 -0.22
CA GLU A 736 -6.97 39.33 -1.60
C GLU A 736 -8.19 39.75 -2.43
N ASN A 737 -9.30 39.00 -2.34
CA ASN A 737 -10.53 39.31 -3.06
C ASN A 737 -11.21 40.58 -2.54
N ILE A 738 -11.22 40.82 -1.23
CA ILE A 738 -11.72 42.08 -0.64
C ILE A 738 -10.93 43.27 -1.17
N SER A 739 -9.59 43.19 -1.19
CA SER A 739 -8.75 44.28 -1.69
C SER A 739 -9.00 44.58 -3.18
N LEU A 740 -9.23 43.54 -3.99
CA LEU A 740 -9.62 43.70 -5.39
C LEU A 740 -11.01 44.36 -5.54
N LEU A 741 -11.99 43.93 -4.74
CA LEU A 741 -13.34 44.49 -4.74
C LEU A 741 -13.35 45.94 -4.27
N GLU A 742 -12.57 46.30 -3.25
CA GLU A 742 -12.38 47.67 -2.79
C GLU A 742 -11.84 48.59 -3.90
N SER A 743 -10.96 48.08 -4.76
CA SER A 743 -10.47 48.86 -5.91
C SER A 743 -11.53 49.16 -6.98
N ILE A 744 -12.65 48.43 -6.96
CA ILE A 744 -13.75 48.55 -7.92
C ILE A 744 -14.95 49.29 -7.31
N LEU A 745 -15.21 49.09 -6.01
CA LEU A 745 -16.45 49.51 -5.34
C LEU A 745 -16.29 50.72 -4.43
N ASN A 746 -15.07 51.15 -4.09
CA ASN A 746 -14.84 52.32 -3.25
C ASN A 746 -15.02 53.62 -4.07
N PRO A 747 -15.86 54.58 -3.65
CA PRO A 747 -16.09 55.84 -4.35
C PRO A 747 -14.81 56.64 -4.66
N GLU A 748 -13.78 56.53 -3.83
CA GLU A 748 -12.51 57.25 -4.02
C GLU A 748 -11.60 56.62 -5.09
N THR A 749 -11.76 55.34 -5.37
CA THR A 749 -10.88 54.57 -6.29
C THR A 749 -11.60 54.00 -7.50
N SER A 750 -12.94 53.95 -7.47
CA SER A 750 -13.79 53.39 -8.52
C SER A 750 -13.84 54.27 -9.77
N GLU A 751 -14.15 53.64 -10.90
CA GLU A 751 -14.42 54.31 -12.18
C GLU A 751 -15.92 54.57 -12.41
N PHE A 752 -16.78 54.13 -11.48
CA PHE A 752 -18.22 54.39 -11.51
C PHE A 752 -18.56 55.59 -10.63
N GLU A 753 -19.58 56.36 -11.03
CA GLU A 753 -20.03 57.52 -10.24
C GLU A 753 -20.59 57.07 -8.89
N GLU A 754 -20.40 57.91 -7.87
CA GLU A 754 -20.78 57.63 -6.49
C GLU A 754 -22.28 57.28 -6.38
N ASP A 755 -23.13 58.04 -7.10
CA ASP A 755 -24.58 57.83 -7.17
C ASP A 755 -24.94 56.42 -7.67
N ILE A 756 -24.18 55.90 -8.65
CA ILE A 756 -24.37 54.57 -9.25
C ILE A 756 -23.91 53.48 -8.29
N LEU A 757 -22.79 53.71 -7.58
CA LEU A 757 -22.27 52.79 -6.57
C LEU A 757 -23.22 52.68 -5.38
N VAL A 758 -23.80 53.80 -4.94
CA VAL A 758 -24.80 53.84 -3.86
C VAL A 758 -26.04 53.04 -4.27
N GLN A 759 -26.59 53.29 -5.46
CA GLN A 759 -27.74 52.54 -5.96
C GLN A 759 -27.43 51.04 -6.09
N ALA A 760 -26.26 50.68 -6.65
CA ALA A 760 -25.88 49.29 -6.81
C ALA A 760 -25.67 48.57 -5.46
N LYS A 761 -25.18 49.29 -4.44
CA LYS A 761 -25.05 48.78 -3.08
C LYS A 761 -26.41 48.53 -2.45
N GLU A 762 -27.40 49.40 -2.67
CA GLU A 762 -28.78 49.16 -2.24
C GLU A 762 -29.40 47.95 -2.95
N ASP A 763 -29.21 47.84 -4.27
CA ASP A 763 -29.71 46.72 -5.07
C ASP A 763 -29.08 45.38 -4.65
N SER A 764 -27.84 45.39 -4.14
CA SER A 764 -27.14 44.20 -3.64
C SER A 764 -27.80 43.53 -2.42
N LEU A 765 -28.63 44.27 -1.68
CA LEU A 765 -29.31 43.76 -0.49
C LEU A 765 -30.30 42.63 -0.82
N PHE A 766 -30.78 42.58 -2.07
CA PHE A 766 -31.73 41.57 -2.55
C PHE A 766 -31.07 40.44 -3.34
N ILE A 767 -29.73 40.41 -3.41
CA ILE A 767 -28.96 39.41 -4.13
C ILE A 767 -28.33 38.43 -3.13
N GLU A 768 -28.72 37.16 -3.22
CA GLU A 768 -28.07 36.06 -2.54
C GLU A 768 -26.88 35.59 -3.40
N THR A 769 -25.69 35.52 -2.79
CA THR A 769 -24.54 34.89 -3.44
C THR A 769 -24.28 33.53 -2.79
N THR A 770 -23.82 32.56 -3.57
CA THR A 770 -23.50 31.21 -3.09
C THR A 770 -22.23 31.16 -2.21
N ILE A 771 -21.68 32.30 -1.79
CA ILE A 771 -20.44 32.36 -0.99
C ILE A 771 -20.69 31.91 0.45
N LEU A 772 -21.85 32.23 1.04
CA LEU A 772 -22.17 31.89 2.43
C LEU A 772 -22.63 30.43 2.62
N ASP A 773 -23.28 29.83 1.61
CA ASP A 773 -23.72 28.43 1.65
C ASP A 773 -22.56 27.41 1.70
N VAL A 774 -21.31 27.86 1.48
CA VAL A 774 -20.09 27.03 1.50
C VAL A 774 -19.52 26.88 2.92
N TRP A 775 -19.91 27.72 3.89
CA TRP A 775 -19.27 27.77 5.21
C TRP A 775 -20.13 27.27 6.38
N SER A 776 -21.44 27.12 6.19
CA SER A 776 -22.39 26.68 7.23
C SER A 776 -22.79 25.19 7.15
N GLY A 777 -21.91 24.32 6.63
CA GLY A 777 -22.16 22.87 6.45
C GLY A 777 -21.17 21.99 7.18
#